data_AF-A0A2P6U0R2-F1
#
_entry.id   AF-A0A2P6U0R2-F1
#
_cell.length_a   1.000
_cell.length_b   1.000
_cell.length_c   1.000
_cell.angle_alpha   90.00
_cell.angle_beta   90.00
_cell.angle_gamma   90.00
#
_symmetry.space_group_name_H-M   'P 1'
#
loop_
_entity.id
_entity.type
_entity.pdbx_description
1 polymer ?
#
loop_
_entity_poly.entity_id
_entity_poly.type
_entity_poly.pdbx_seq_one_letter_code
_entity_poly.pdbx_strand_id
1 'polypeptide(L)'
;MVQQHAVICGGAGATATLDQVVAVAGGAHVALDSAALGRLKKESPAPKAFQAEEPAAAAAASAAALEWPQARAALFYKLLALVNGRSGVRPVVAEAIAALLNAGGAPRLPAADSDAPALAALAALLQGVGAAEAADGSQLSAADALAAAGVEAPGLSAAERAVLSDGQGAAAGTAALCVQAGKLLLASANAVAALAAEALQADVKALDTEAVEACPHKGAIEAADEIRGLLDGSRQVNAKKAGVGSLPAISNAAQVHGSLLEALNAAAGPAKAELAVAALPPTKDGAPQQAGSPSLASALLLLATATLKAAGISLKRSAAIAERLPTVAAAAVVAGGDAAAGAAGAPAAAAALQQLVGGAAAAVEAGKRQAAEVAGKLALAGEEEAVPSLAAAQAAYAAHKALQQAVAVEALAAATSLRVQEGAPAAPAEPVAAPAAPAEGGKKKDKKKDKGGPAGMLLGKGTALLRDYVENVAAGGSGATAEEDVLEHRLQRLSLADGSADLAAALPAVAAALDPLGHQWQLHLAALRGVIEANQARRKPKIAKGARDMMPDQMAIREVAFDKITRVFKRHGAVSIDTPVFELRETLMGKYGEDSKLIYDLADQGGEILSLRYDLTVPFARFVALHGVGNIKRYHIAKVYRRDQPQMARGRFREFFQCDFDIAGSYPTMVPDAEVLKVLVEILDDLQLGAYEVKLNHRRLLDAMLDIAGVPPQKFRPICSAIDKLDKEPWEAVRAEMVEEKGLPGHVADRIGEFVVLRGQPQQLLATLTEASHPLAQHAESAAALEELRTLFGFLEAMGALGPIVFDLSLARGLDYYTGVIYEAVLQGANVGSIAAGGRYDKLVGMFSGKEVPAVGVSIGIERVFAIMEAQLRAQAEAAGGTIRETETEVLVASIGGGMQPRRMRLAAQLWAAGIRAEFGYKANPKMPDQLGYALKQGIPYLVLFGESEVEAGVVKIKDLDANTEETVPEGEVIARLQQLLPSKAGRRIVYQQKEDGASA
;
A
#
# COMPACT_ATOMS: atom_id res chain seq x y z
N MET A 1 23.16 -3.84 -29.35
CA MET A 1 23.79 -4.12 -28.04
C MET A 1 23.56 -2.91 -27.13
N VAL A 2 22.48 -2.90 -26.34
CA VAL A 2 22.33 -1.92 -25.26
C VAL A 2 23.33 -2.32 -24.18
N GLN A 3 24.17 -1.40 -23.71
CA GLN A 3 25.13 -1.65 -22.64
C GLN A 3 24.39 -2.09 -21.38
N GLN A 4 24.38 -3.40 -21.09
CA GLN A 4 23.98 -3.89 -19.78
C GLN A 4 24.93 -3.27 -18.75
N HIS A 5 24.38 -2.49 -17.82
CA HIS A 5 25.18 -1.92 -16.74
C HIS A 5 25.76 -3.05 -15.91
N ALA A 6 27.06 -3.01 -15.62
CA ALA A 6 27.72 -4.03 -14.82
C ALA A 6 27.14 -4.04 -13.39
N VAL A 7 26.88 -5.23 -12.86
CA VAL A 7 26.47 -5.43 -11.46
C VAL A 7 27.71 -5.26 -10.58
N ILE A 8 27.72 -4.20 -9.77
CA ILE A 8 28.82 -3.94 -8.83
C ILE A 8 28.63 -4.81 -7.58
N CYS A 9 29.61 -5.67 -7.31
CA CYS A 9 29.66 -6.53 -6.13
C CYS A 9 30.62 -5.91 -5.10
N GLY A 10 30.07 -5.47 -3.96
CA GLY A 10 30.82 -4.87 -2.86
C GLY A 10 30.45 -3.41 -2.55
N GLY A 11 30.89 -2.91 -1.39
CA GLY A 11 30.75 -1.50 -0.98
C GLY A 11 30.37 -1.33 0.50
N ALA A 12 30.58 -0.15 1.09
CA ALA A 12 30.17 0.08 2.48
C ALA A 12 28.62 0.14 2.56
N GLY A 13 28.00 -0.84 3.21
CA GLY A 13 26.54 -0.95 3.32
C GLY A 13 25.84 -1.49 2.07
N ALA A 14 26.57 -2.02 1.09
CA ALA A 14 25.99 -2.57 -0.14
C ALA A 14 25.43 -3.98 0.08
N THR A 15 24.11 -4.11 0.19
CA THR A 15 23.40 -5.40 0.14
C THR A 15 22.95 -5.69 -1.28
N ALA A 16 23.27 -6.88 -1.80
CA ALA A 16 22.77 -7.25 -3.12
C ALA A 16 21.24 -7.39 -3.11
N THR A 17 20.59 -7.00 -4.20
CA THR A 17 19.15 -7.22 -4.38
C THR A 17 18.90 -8.57 -5.05
N LEU A 18 17.67 -9.11 -4.89
CA LEU A 18 17.25 -10.31 -5.62
C LEU A 18 17.38 -10.11 -7.16
N ASP A 19 17.12 -8.89 -7.64
CA ASP A 19 17.27 -8.52 -9.05
C ASP A 19 18.70 -8.67 -9.56
N GLN A 20 19.69 -8.27 -8.76
CA GLN A 20 21.10 -8.41 -9.11
C GLN A 20 21.50 -9.88 -9.21
N VAL A 21 21.01 -10.74 -8.30
CA VAL A 21 21.25 -12.19 -8.37
C VAL A 21 20.69 -12.77 -9.67
N VAL A 22 19.47 -12.39 -10.03
CA VAL A 22 18.80 -12.87 -11.24
C VAL A 22 19.49 -12.35 -12.51
N ALA A 23 19.91 -11.08 -12.53
CA ALA A 23 20.65 -10.51 -13.65
C ALA A 23 21.96 -11.26 -13.91
N VAL A 24 22.75 -11.54 -12.85
CA VAL A 24 24.02 -12.27 -12.98
C VAL A 24 23.80 -13.72 -13.37
N ALA A 25 22.78 -14.38 -12.81
CA ALA A 25 22.38 -15.72 -13.23
C ALA A 25 21.99 -15.77 -14.72
N GLY A 26 21.35 -14.72 -15.24
CA GLY A 26 21.03 -14.55 -16.66
C GLY A 26 22.20 -14.09 -17.55
N GLY A 27 23.41 -13.93 -17.01
CA GLY A 27 24.62 -13.59 -17.78
C GLY A 27 25.09 -12.14 -17.69
N ALA A 28 24.50 -11.30 -16.84
CA ALA A 28 24.99 -9.94 -16.65
C ALA A 28 26.43 -9.90 -16.15
N HIS A 29 27.19 -8.91 -16.64
CA HIS A 29 28.59 -8.71 -16.26
C HIS A 29 28.72 -8.26 -14.80
N VAL A 30 29.69 -8.81 -14.07
CA VAL A 30 29.99 -8.52 -12.66
C VAL A 30 31.28 -7.71 -12.56
N ALA A 31 31.25 -6.63 -11.78
CA ALA A 31 32.42 -5.82 -11.44
C ALA A 31 32.64 -5.79 -9.92
N LEU A 32 33.89 -5.88 -9.46
CA LEU A 32 34.21 -5.82 -8.03
C LEU A 32 34.41 -4.37 -7.58
N ASP A 33 33.83 -3.98 -6.44
CA ASP A 33 34.07 -2.67 -5.85
C ASP A 33 35.54 -2.51 -5.41
N SER A 34 36.18 -1.43 -5.84
CA SER A 34 37.59 -1.16 -5.57
C SER A 34 37.89 -0.99 -4.07
N ALA A 35 36.97 -0.40 -3.31
CA ALA A 35 37.15 -0.22 -1.88
C ALA A 35 37.00 -1.55 -1.13
N ALA A 36 36.05 -2.41 -1.54
CA ALA A 36 35.88 -3.76 -1.01
C ALA A 36 37.10 -4.64 -1.30
N LEU A 37 37.62 -4.63 -2.53
CA LEU A 37 38.84 -5.36 -2.89
C LEU A 37 40.05 -4.87 -2.08
N GLY A 38 40.16 -3.55 -1.87
CA GLY A 38 41.19 -2.94 -1.02
C GLY A 38 41.10 -3.35 0.45
N ARG A 39 39.89 -3.60 0.98
CA ARG A 39 39.70 -4.16 2.33
C ARG A 39 40.11 -5.63 2.35
N LEU A 40 39.62 -6.43 1.41
CA LEU A 40 39.93 -7.85 1.30
C LEU A 40 41.45 -8.06 1.30
N LYS A 41 42.19 -7.31 0.47
CA LYS A 41 43.66 -7.35 0.40
C LYS A 41 44.37 -7.04 1.73
N LYS A 42 43.80 -6.18 2.58
CA LYS A 42 44.36 -5.86 3.91
C LYS A 42 44.10 -6.97 4.94
N GLU A 43 43.02 -7.71 4.76
CA GLU A 43 42.58 -8.78 5.66
C GLU A 43 43.14 -10.16 5.25
N SER A 44 43.57 -10.32 4.00
CA SER A 44 44.18 -11.55 3.51
C SER A 44 45.53 -11.86 4.17
N PRO A 45 45.88 -13.14 4.35
CA PRO A 45 47.20 -13.54 4.82
C PRO A 45 48.32 -13.06 3.89
N ALA A 46 49.51 -12.79 4.45
CA ALA A 46 50.67 -12.35 3.67
C ALA A 46 51.04 -13.40 2.60
N PRO A 47 51.51 -13.01 1.40
CA PRO A 47 51.79 -13.97 0.31
C PRO A 47 52.72 -15.13 0.67
N LYS A 48 53.65 -14.92 1.62
CA LYS A 48 54.59 -15.94 2.11
C LYS A 48 53.96 -16.96 3.08
N ALA A 49 52.78 -16.68 3.61
CA ALA A 49 52.05 -17.54 4.55
C ALA A 49 51.03 -18.45 3.84
N PHE A 50 50.83 -18.28 2.53
CA PHE A 50 49.93 -19.12 1.76
C PHE A 50 50.55 -20.50 1.51
N GLN A 51 49.82 -21.54 1.89
CA GLN A 51 50.09 -22.92 1.50
C GLN A 51 48.83 -23.47 0.85
N ALA A 52 48.95 -23.89 -0.41
CA ALA A 52 47.85 -24.54 -1.12
C ALA A 52 47.62 -25.92 -0.49
N GLU A 53 46.38 -26.19 -0.14
CA GLU A 53 45.96 -27.54 0.23
C GLU A 53 45.85 -28.39 -1.04
N GLU A 54 46.23 -29.67 -0.95
CA GLU A 54 45.98 -30.59 -2.06
C GLU A 54 44.47 -30.65 -2.36
N PRO A 55 44.09 -30.63 -3.65
CA PRO A 55 42.69 -30.75 -4.02
C PRO A 55 42.14 -32.08 -3.52
N ALA A 56 40.99 -32.03 -2.85
CA ALA A 56 40.28 -33.25 -2.49
C ALA A 56 39.92 -34.03 -3.76
N ALA A 57 39.98 -35.37 -3.71
CA ALA A 57 39.55 -36.20 -4.83
C ALA A 57 38.12 -35.79 -5.24
N ALA A 58 37.90 -35.53 -6.53
CA ALA A 58 36.60 -35.14 -7.04
C ALA A 58 35.54 -36.14 -6.57
N ALA A 59 34.51 -35.66 -5.88
CA ALA A 59 33.37 -36.49 -5.53
C ALA A 59 32.80 -37.10 -6.83
N ALA A 60 32.43 -38.38 -6.80
CA ALA A 60 31.82 -39.03 -7.95
C ALA A 60 30.67 -38.17 -8.49
N ALA A 61 30.62 -37.95 -9.80
CA ALA A 61 29.62 -37.09 -10.41
C ALA A 61 28.22 -37.58 -10.03
N SER A 62 27.49 -36.78 -9.23
CA SER A 62 26.07 -36.99 -8.98
C SER A 62 25.33 -37.06 -10.32
N ALA A 63 24.36 -37.98 -10.44
CA ALA A 63 23.52 -38.06 -11.63
C ALA A 63 22.66 -36.79 -11.82
N ALA A 64 22.29 -36.11 -10.72
CA ALA A 64 21.53 -34.87 -10.73
C ALA A 64 22.39 -33.67 -10.27
N ALA A 65 22.39 -32.59 -11.04
CA ALA A 65 23.11 -31.35 -10.78
C ALA A 65 22.15 -30.16 -10.83
N LEU A 66 22.52 -29.05 -10.17
CA LEU A 66 21.85 -27.77 -10.32
C LEU A 66 22.00 -27.27 -11.76
N GLU A 67 20.94 -26.67 -12.31
CA GLU A 67 20.99 -26.10 -13.66
C GLU A 67 21.88 -24.85 -13.71
N TRP A 68 22.35 -24.51 -14.91
CA TRP A 68 23.28 -23.40 -15.16
C TRP A 68 22.89 -22.07 -14.46
N PRO A 69 21.62 -21.59 -14.50
CA PRO A 69 21.24 -20.37 -13.76
C PRO A 69 21.40 -20.51 -12.24
N GLN A 70 21.05 -21.67 -11.68
CA GLN A 70 21.15 -21.93 -10.24
C GLN A 70 22.62 -21.94 -9.80
N ALA A 71 23.49 -22.57 -10.58
CA ALA A 71 24.93 -22.61 -10.32
C ALA A 71 25.58 -21.22 -10.36
N ARG A 72 25.17 -20.37 -11.31
CA ARG A 72 25.63 -18.97 -11.38
C ARG A 72 25.13 -18.12 -10.23
N ALA A 73 23.86 -18.27 -9.84
CA ALA A 73 23.31 -17.58 -8.69
C ALA A 73 24.05 -17.96 -7.39
N ALA A 74 24.35 -19.25 -7.21
CA ALA A 74 25.17 -19.73 -6.09
C ALA A 74 26.58 -19.13 -6.09
N LEU A 75 27.21 -19.07 -7.28
CA LEU A 75 28.54 -18.51 -7.46
C LEU A 75 28.59 -17.00 -7.17
N PHE A 76 27.58 -16.24 -7.63
CA PHE A 76 27.46 -14.81 -7.34
C PHE A 76 27.15 -14.52 -5.88
N TYR A 77 26.26 -15.30 -5.26
CA TYR A 77 26.01 -15.22 -3.82
C TYR A 77 27.30 -15.44 -3.04
N LYS A 78 28.10 -16.43 -3.45
CA LYS A 78 29.37 -16.71 -2.77
C LYS A 78 30.36 -15.58 -2.95
N LEU A 79 30.45 -14.99 -4.14
CA LEU A 79 31.26 -13.80 -4.37
C LEU A 79 30.87 -12.65 -3.45
N LEU A 80 29.56 -12.39 -3.31
CA LEU A 80 29.05 -11.36 -2.41
C LEU A 80 29.48 -11.61 -0.96
N ALA A 81 29.37 -12.86 -0.50
CA ALA A 81 29.78 -13.24 0.85
C ALA A 81 31.28 -13.01 1.10
N LEU A 82 32.12 -13.28 0.09
CA LEU A 82 33.57 -13.11 0.21
C LEU A 82 33.98 -11.63 0.19
N VAL A 83 33.33 -10.81 -0.62
CA VAL A 83 33.70 -9.40 -0.86
C VAL A 83 33.16 -8.48 0.23
N ASN A 84 31.97 -8.78 0.77
CA ASN A 84 31.35 -8.00 1.84
C ASN A 84 31.67 -8.52 3.24
N GLY A 85 31.75 -9.85 3.41
CA GLY A 85 32.20 -10.46 4.64
C GLY A 85 33.70 -10.24 4.82
N ARG A 86 34.15 -10.01 6.05
CA ARG A 86 35.59 -10.02 6.40
C ARG A 86 36.15 -11.44 6.33
N SER A 87 36.16 -11.99 5.13
CA SER A 87 36.32 -13.42 4.85
C SER A 87 37.77 -13.90 4.98
N GLY A 88 38.73 -12.98 4.95
CA GLY A 88 40.16 -13.30 5.03
C GLY A 88 40.70 -14.06 3.81
N VAL A 89 39.91 -14.24 2.74
CA VAL A 89 40.35 -14.90 1.51
C VAL A 89 41.24 -13.96 0.68
N ARG A 90 42.10 -14.51 -0.17
CA ARG A 90 42.93 -13.70 -1.08
C ARG A 90 42.07 -13.04 -2.18
N PRO A 91 42.43 -11.83 -2.65
CA PRO A 91 41.70 -11.14 -3.73
C PRO A 91 41.58 -11.97 -5.01
N VAL A 92 42.61 -12.76 -5.33
CA VAL A 92 42.64 -13.65 -6.52
C VAL A 92 41.50 -14.67 -6.54
N VAL A 93 40.98 -15.08 -5.37
CA VAL A 93 39.84 -16.01 -5.29
C VAL A 93 38.54 -15.31 -5.74
N ALA A 94 38.31 -14.08 -5.24
CA ALA A 94 37.14 -13.28 -5.64
C ALA A 94 37.23 -12.86 -7.12
N GLU A 95 38.42 -12.49 -7.59
CA GLU A 95 38.70 -12.16 -9.00
C GLU A 95 38.45 -13.36 -9.92
N ALA A 96 38.89 -14.57 -9.54
CA ALA A 96 38.64 -15.78 -10.32
C ALA A 96 37.14 -16.12 -10.43
N ILE A 97 36.38 -15.98 -9.33
CA ILE A 97 34.93 -16.17 -9.34
C ILE A 97 34.24 -15.15 -10.26
N ALA A 98 34.62 -13.87 -10.19
CA ALA A 98 34.08 -12.83 -11.07
C ALA A 98 34.42 -13.09 -12.54
N ALA A 99 35.65 -13.53 -12.84
CA ALA A 99 36.07 -13.88 -14.19
C ALA A 99 35.27 -15.07 -14.75
N LEU A 100 35.06 -16.13 -13.95
CA LEU A 100 34.21 -17.26 -14.33
C LEU A 100 32.78 -16.83 -14.66
N LEU A 101 32.17 -15.98 -13.81
CA LEU A 101 30.83 -15.43 -14.06
C LEU A 101 30.79 -14.64 -15.38
N ASN A 102 31.80 -13.81 -15.65
CA ASN A 102 31.86 -12.97 -16.85
C ASN A 102 32.16 -13.76 -18.14
N ALA A 103 32.86 -14.89 -18.04
CA ALA A 103 33.14 -15.80 -19.16
C ALA A 103 31.97 -16.74 -19.48
N GLY A 104 30.86 -16.67 -18.72
CA GLY A 104 29.70 -17.55 -18.89
C GLY A 104 29.88 -18.96 -18.31
N GLY A 105 30.96 -19.21 -17.56
CA GLY A 105 31.20 -20.49 -16.89
C GLY A 105 30.42 -20.63 -15.59
N ALA A 106 29.99 -21.85 -15.29
CA ALA A 106 29.33 -22.20 -14.02
C ALA A 106 29.85 -23.55 -13.49
N PRO A 107 30.08 -23.71 -12.17
CA PRO A 107 30.43 -25.02 -11.61
C PRO A 107 29.28 -26.00 -11.76
N ARG A 108 29.58 -27.28 -12.03
CA ARG A 108 28.56 -28.34 -11.99
C ARG A 108 28.31 -28.75 -10.54
N LEU A 109 27.32 -28.10 -9.92
CA LEU A 109 27.00 -28.30 -8.49
C LEU A 109 26.04 -29.50 -8.31
N PRO A 110 26.32 -30.47 -7.41
CA PRO A 110 25.41 -31.58 -7.14
C PRO A 110 24.08 -31.11 -6.57
N ALA A 111 23.00 -31.75 -6.99
CA ALA A 111 21.71 -31.64 -6.34
C ALA A 111 21.71 -32.47 -5.04
N ALA A 112 21.49 -31.83 -3.89
CA ALA A 112 21.54 -32.47 -2.57
C ALA A 112 20.51 -31.86 -1.62
N ASP A 113 20.32 -32.50 -0.46
CA ASP A 113 19.40 -32.00 0.57
C ASP A 113 19.90 -30.69 1.20
N SER A 114 21.22 -30.56 1.42
CA SER A 114 21.88 -29.37 1.98
C SER A 114 22.92 -28.76 1.02
N ASP A 115 23.36 -27.54 1.32
CA ASP A 115 24.31 -26.78 0.50
C ASP A 115 25.75 -27.30 0.51
N ALA A 116 26.16 -28.00 1.58
CA ALA A 116 27.56 -28.39 1.77
C ALA A 116 28.18 -29.18 0.59
N PRO A 117 27.49 -30.17 -0.02
CA PRO A 117 28.01 -30.86 -1.20
C PRO A 117 28.16 -29.94 -2.42
N ALA A 118 27.24 -28.98 -2.60
CA ALA A 118 27.30 -28.02 -3.69
C ALA A 118 28.48 -27.06 -3.49
N LEU A 119 28.61 -26.46 -2.32
CA LEU A 119 29.69 -25.51 -2.04
C LEU A 119 31.07 -26.17 -2.02
N ALA A 120 31.17 -27.45 -1.63
CA ALA A 120 32.40 -28.22 -1.76
C ALA A 120 32.81 -28.42 -3.23
N ALA A 121 31.86 -28.65 -4.15
CA ALA A 121 32.13 -28.75 -5.58
C ALA A 121 32.60 -27.41 -6.18
N LEU A 122 32.06 -26.28 -5.70
CA LEU A 122 32.54 -24.95 -6.06
C LEU A 122 34.00 -24.74 -5.61
N ALA A 123 34.31 -25.11 -4.36
CA ALA A 123 35.68 -25.01 -3.84
C ALA A 123 36.67 -25.88 -4.64
N ALA A 124 36.28 -27.11 -4.99
CA ALA A 124 37.09 -28.00 -5.82
C ALA A 124 37.38 -27.39 -7.21
N LEU A 125 36.38 -26.75 -7.84
CA LEU A 125 36.58 -26.07 -9.12
C LEU A 125 37.66 -24.99 -9.03
N LEU A 126 37.67 -24.19 -7.96
CA LEU A 126 38.70 -23.17 -7.74
C LEU A 126 40.09 -23.74 -7.40
N GLN A 127 40.18 -25.02 -7.04
CA GLN A 127 41.44 -25.76 -6.96
C GLN A 127 41.85 -26.41 -8.30
N GLY A 128 41.06 -26.22 -9.36
CA GLY A 128 41.33 -26.74 -10.71
C GLY A 128 40.82 -28.17 -10.95
N VAL A 129 39.98 -28.71 -10.07
CA VAL A 129 39.49 -30.10 -10.14
C VAL A 129 37.96 -30.14 -10.18
N GLY A 130 37.39 -31.06 -10.95
CA GLY A 130 35.94 -31.21 -11.12
C GLY A 130 35.45 -30.78 -12.49
N ALA A 131 34.15 -30.48 -12.58
CA ALA A 131 33.47 -30.17 -13.83
C ALA A 131 32.74 -28.81 -13.76
N ALA A 132 32.65 -28.17 -14.91
CA ALA A 132 31.94 -26.93 -15.14
C ALA A 132 31.02 -27.08 -16.36
N GLU A 133 30.12 -26.12 -16.51
CA GLU A 133 29.20 -26.02 -17.63
C GLU A 133 29.30 -24.62 -18.24
N ALA A 134 29.38 -24.54 -19.56
CA ALA A 134 29.30 -23.29 -20.29
C ALA A 134 27.84 -22.90 -20.57
N ALA A 135 27.63 -21.67 -21.04
CA ALA A 135 26.28 -21.15 -21.31
C ALA A 135 25.48 -21.92 -22.37
N ASP A 136 26.15 -22.66 -23.26
CA ASP A 136 25.54 -23.51 -24.29
C ASP A 136 25.24 -24.95 -23.78
N GLY A 137 25.48 -25.21 -22.49
CA GLY A 137 25.31 -26.52 -21.86
C GLY A 137 26.48 -27.48 -22.08
N SER A 138 27.55 -27.05 -22.75
CA SER A 138 28.75 -27.89 -22.93
C SER A 138 29.47 -28.12 -21.60
N GLN A 139 29.87 -29.38 -21.39
CA GLN A 139 30.60 -29.79 -20.19
C GLN A 139 32.09 -29.53 -20.37
N LEU A 140 32.69 -28.83 -19.41
CA LEU A 140 34.11 -28.49 -19.38
C LEU A 140 34.77 -29.09 -18.14
N SER A 141 36.07 -29.37 -18.22
CA SER A 141 36.85 -29.61 -17.00
C SER A 141 37.00 -28.30 -16.22
N ALA A 142 37.22 -28.36 -14.91
CA ALA A 142 37.49 -27.18 -14.09
C ALA A 142 38.68 -26.35 -14.63
N ALA A 143 39.74 -27.03 -15.10
CA ALA A 143 40.90 -26.38 -15.70
C ALA A 143 40.55 -25.64 -17.00
N ASP A 144 39.78 -26.26 -17.90
CA ASP A 144 39.37 -25.63 -19.16
C ASP A 144 38.44 -24.44 -18.93
N ALA A 145 37.53 -24.53 -17.96
CA ALA A 145 36.62 -23.43 -17.62
C ALA A 145 37.33 -22.21 -17.06
N LEU A 146 38.33 -22.42 -16.18
CA LEU A 146 39.18 -21.35 -15.66
C LEU A 146 40.05 -20.74 -16.77
N ALA A 147 40.64 -21.58 -17.62
CA ALA A 147 41.44 -21.13 -18.75
C ALA A 147 40.61 -20.31 -19.75
N ALA A 148 39.38 -20.73 -20.05
CA ALA A 148 38.45 -19.98 -20.91
C ALA A 148 38.06 -18.62 -20.30
N ALA A 149 38.03 -18.52 -18.98
CA ALA A 149 37.83 -17.26 -18.25
C ALA A 149 39.08 -16.38 -18.14
N GLY A 150 40.22 -16.83 -18.68
CA GLY A 150 41.49 -16.10 -18.64
C GLY A 150 42.12 -16.03 -17.25
N VAL A 151 41.78 -16.97 -16.37
CA VAL A 151 42.31 -17.04 -14.99
C VAL A 151 42.95 -18.40 -14.71
N GLU A 152 44.11 -18.39 -14.06
CA GLU A 152 44.70 -19.63 -13.53
C GLU A 152 43.97 -20.05 -12.24
N ALA A 153 43.97 -21.35 -11.94
CA ALA A 153 43.40 -21.85 -10.69
C ALA A 153 44.11 -21.19 -9.49
N PRO A 154 43.40 -20.42 -8.63
CA PRO A 154 44.05 -19.67 -7.55
C PRO A 154 44.67 -20.58 -6.47
N GLY A 155 44.27 -21.87 -6.45
CA GLY A 155 44.47 -22.78 -5.33
C GLY A 155 43.74 -22.29 -4.08
N LEU A 156 43.53 -23.16 -3.10
CA LEU A 156 42.89 -22.77 -1.83
C LEU A 156 43.72 -23.28 -0.66
N SER A 157 43.87 -22.45 0.37
CA SER A 157 44.30 -22.92 1.69
C SER A 157 43.15 -23.61 2.42
N ALA A 158 43.45 -24.38 3.47
CA ALA A 158 42.42 -25.05 4.27
C ALA A 158 41.37 -24.07 4.84
N ALA A 159 41.80 -22.87 5.22
CA ALA A 159 40.91 -21.81 5.70
C ALA A 159 40.01 -21.24 4.59
N GLU A 160 40.58 -20.96 3.40
CA GLU A 160 39.81 -20.48 2.25
C GLU A 160 38.79 -21.51 1.77
N ARG A 161 39.16 -22.80 1.76
CA ARG A 161 38.25 -23.89 1.43
C ARG A 161 37.11 -24.01 2.44
N ALA A 162 37.40 -23.91 3.74
CA ALA A 162 36.36 -23.94 4.77
C ALA A 162 35.35 -22.78 4.58
N VAL A 163 35.85 -21.55 4.34
CA VAL A 163 35.00 -20.40 4.04
C VAL A 163 34.19 -20.62 2.76
N LEU A 164 34.75 -21.24 1.73
CA LEU A 164 34.06 -21.51 0.47
C LEU A 164 32.98 -22.60 0.56
N SER A 165 33.19 -23.60 1.41
CA SER A 165 32.28 -24.74 1.58
C SER A 165 31.15 -24.51 2.60
N ASP A 166 31.18 -23.41 3.36
CA ASP A 166 30.19 -23.08 4.39
C ASP A 166 29.02 -22.19 3.91
N GLY A 167 27.89 -22.25 4.62
CA GLY A 167 26.71 -21.41 4.43
C GLY A 167 25.63 -22.02 3.49
N GLN A 168 24.65 -21.19 3.12
CA GLN A 168 23.47 -21.59 2.32
C GLN A 168 23.40 -20.93 0.94
N GLY A 169 24.56 -20.69 0.31
CA GLY A 169 24.63 -19.88 -0.92
C GLY A 169 23.93 -20.48 -2.14
N ALA A 170 23.84 -21.81 -2.25
CA ALA A 170 23.15 -22.47 -3.35
C ALA A 170 21.63 -22.45 -3.17
N ALA A 171 21.15 -22.69 -1.94
CA ALA A 171 19.73 -22.56 -1.59
C ALA A 171 19.25 -21.11 -1.71
N ALA A 172 20.01 -20.15 -1.18
CA ALA A 172 19.67 -18.72 -1.24
C ALA A 172 19.69 -18.18 -2.69
N GLY A 173 20.70 -18.54 -3.49
CA GLY A 173 20.76 -18.17 -4.90
C GLY A 173 19.58 -18.73 -5.70
N THR A 174 19.24 -20.00 -5.49
CA THR A 174 18.07 -20.62 -6.11
C THR A 174 16.76 -19.99 -5.63
N ALA A 175 16.64 -19.69 -4.33
CA ALA A 175 15.48 -19.01 -3.77
C ALA A 175 15.26 -17.62 -4.40
N ALA A 176 16.33 -16.84 -4.57
CA ALA A 176 16.27 -15.55 -5.22
C ALA A 176 15.76 -15.64 -6.67
N LEU A 177 16.24 -16.64 -7.42
CA LEU A 177 15.73 -16.94 -8.76
C LEU A 177 14.23 -17.27 -8.73
N CYS A 178 13.81 -18.22 -7.90
CA CYS A 178 12.41 -18.64 -7.81
C CYS A 178 11.47 -17.49 -7.43
N VAL A 179 11.89 -16.61 -6.53
CA VAL A 179 11.09 -15.45 -6.11
C VAL A 179 10.98 -14.42 -7.24
N GLN A 180 12.11 -14.02 -7.84
CA GLN A 180 12.08 -12.91 -8.79
C GLN A 180 11.62 -13.34 -10.19
N ALA A 181 12.14 -14.46 -10.71
CA ALA A 181 11.62 -15.06 -11.94
C ALA A 181 10.16 -15.49 -11.76
N GLY A 182 9.78 -15.94 -10.56
CA GLY A 182 8.39 -16.30 -10.24
C GLY A 182 7.41 -15.13 -10.34
N LYS A 183 7.82 -13.90 -9.98
CA LYS A 183 6.99 -12.70 -10.18
C LYS A 183 6.77 -12.39 -11.66
N LEU A 184 7.82 -12.52 -12.48
CA LEU A 184 7.73 -12.34 -13.94
C LEU A 184 6.88 -13.46 -14.59
N LEU A 185 7.02 -14.69 -14.12
CA LEU A 185 6.23 -15.82 -14.57
C LEU A 185 4.76 -15.71 -14.17
N LEU A 186 4.47 -15.14 -12.99
CA LEU A 186 3.10 -14.82 -12.57
C LEU A 186 2.46 -13.79 -13.50
N ALA A 187 3.17 -12.72 -13.87
CA ALA A 187 2.68 -11.73 -14.85
C ALA A 187 2.42 -12.40 -16.21
N SER A 188 3.28 -13.34 -16.61
CA SER A 188 3.10 -14.15 -17.82
C SER A 188 1.84 -15.01 -17.73
N ALA A 189 1.63 -15.67 -16.58
CA ALA A 189 0.44 -16.49 -16.33
C ALA A 189 -0.85 -15.65 -16.31
N ASN A 190 -0.83 -14.44 -15.75
CA ASN A 190 -1.96 -13.50 -15.80
C ASN A 190 -2.27 -13.12 -17.25
N ALA A 191 -1.25 -12.80 -18.05
CA ALA A 191 -1.45 -12.40 -19.44
C ALA A 191 -1.96 -13.54 -20.32
N VAL A 192 -1.42 -14.74 -20.16
CA VAL A 192 -1.88 -15.93 -20.88
C VAL A 192 -3.28 -16.35 -20.43
N ALA A 193 -3.63 -16.21 -19.14
CA ALA A 193 -4.98 -16.46 -18.66
C ALA A 193 -6.01 -15.49 -19.28
N ALA A 194 -5.64 -14.22 -19.48
CA ALA A 194 -6.47 -13.26 -20.20
C ALA A 194 -6.68 -13.70 -21.66
N LEU A 195 -5.63 -14.10 -22.36
CA LEU A 195 -5.71 -14.60 -23.74
C LEU A 195 -6.58 -15.87 -23.83
N ALA A 196 -6.42 -16.80 -22.89
CA ALA A 196 -7.23 -18.02 -22.79
C ALA A 196 -8.72 -17.71 -22.52
N ALA A 197 -9.03 -16.67 -21.73
CA ALA A 197 -10.40 -16.22 -21.50
C ALA A 197 -11.08 -15.78 -22.80
N GLU A 198 -10.37 -15.09 -23.69
CA GLU A 198 -10.86 -14.70 -25.01
C GLU A 198 -10.97 -15.87 -25.97
N ALA A 199 -9.98 -16.78 -25.98
CA ALA A 199 -10.01 -17.99 -26.78
C ALA A 199 -11.24 -18.86 -26.45
N LEU A 200 -11.60 -18.94 -25.17
CA LEU A 200 -12.76 -19.67 -24.67
C LEU A 200 -14.09 -18.88 -24.78
N GLN A 201 -14.01 -17.57 -25.06
CA GLN A 201 -15.14 -16.63 -24.98
C GLN A 201 -15.85 -16.73 -23.62
N ALA A 202 -15.08 -16.70 -22.53
CA ALA A 202 -15.54 -16.98 -21.17
C ALA A 202 -16.29 -15.81 -20.51
N ASP A 203 -17.10 -16.11 -19.49
CA ASP A 203 -17.62 -15.11 -18.55
C ASP A 203 -16.53 -14.76 -17.52
N VAL A 204 -16.14 -13.49 -17.47
CA VAL A 204 -15.06 -12.97 -16.62
C VAL A 204 -15.57 -12.06 -15.49
N LYS A 205 -16.90 -11.97 -15.27
CA LYS A 205 -17.47 -11.11 -14.21
C LYS A 205 -16.99 -11.47 -12.81
N ALA A 206 -16.58 -12.71 -12.58
CA ALA A 206 -15.97 -13.12 -11.31
C ALA A 206 -14.65 -12.38 -10.99
N LEU A 207 -14.02 -11.78 -12.00
CA LEU A 207 -12.82 -10.94 -11.85
C LEU A 207 -13.16 -9.48 -11.55
N ASP A 208 -14.45 -9.10 -11.55
CA ASP A 208 -14.86 -7.72 -11.30
C ASP A 208 -14.47 -7.27 -9.90
N THR A 209 -14.06 -6.00 -9.78
CA THR A 209 -13.56 -5.44 -8.51
C THR A 209 -14.54 -5.68 -7.36
N GLU A 210 -15.84 -5.49 -7.58
CA GLU A 210 -16.87 -5.75 -6.54
C GLU A 210 -16.95 -7.23 -6.14
N ALA A 211 -16.77 -8.15 -7.09
CA ALA A 211 -16.81 -9.60 -6.84
C ALA A 211 -15.57 -10.07 -6.08
N VAL A 212 -14.38 -9.56 -6.42
CA VAL A 212 -13.13 -9.93 -5.74
C VAL A 212 -13.02 -9.26 -4.37
N GLU A 213 -13.49 -8.02 -4.22
CA GLU A 213 -13.54 -7.32 -2.93
C GLU A 213 -14.53 -7.97 -1.93
N ALA A 214 -15.50 -8.77 -2.40
CA ALA A 214 -16.41 -9.51 -1.52
C ALA A 214 -15.70 -10.63 -0.73
N CYS A 215 -14.63 -11.19 -1.27
CA CYS A 215 -13.75 -12.17 -0.60
C CYS A 215 -12.28 -11.71 -0.70
N PRO A 216 -11.90 -10.65 0.04
CA PRO A 216 -10.70 -9.88 -0.26
C PRO A 216 -9.43 -10.62 0.16
N HIS A 217 -8.72 -11.17 -0.83
CA HIS A 217 -7.31 -11.56 -0.73
C HIS A 217 -6.49 -10.56 -1.53
N LYS A 218 -5.44 -9.97 -0.94
CA LYS A 218 -4.67 -8.88 -1.57
C LYS A 218 -4.11 -9.33 -2.92
N GLY A 219 -3.51 -10.52 -2.96
CA GLY A 219 -2.96 -11.05 -4.21
C GLY A 219 -4.03 -11.31 -5.28
N ALA A 220 -5.25 -11.68 -4.87
CA ALA A 220 -6.33 -11.94 -5.81
C ALA A 220 -6.87 -10.66 -6.46
N ILE A 221 -6.92 -9.56 -5.71
CA ILE A 221 -7.30 -8.24 -6.23
C ILE A 221 -6.29 -7.80 -7.30
N GLU A 222 -4.99 -7.91 -7.01
CA GLU A 222 -3.92 -7.54 -7.94
C GLU A 222 -3.94 -8.39 -9.21
N ALA A 223 -4.05 -9.72 -9.07
CA ALA A 223 -4.13 -10.62 -10.22
C ALA A 223 -5.40 -10.38 -11.07
N ALA A 224 -6.55 -10.13 -10.45
CA ALA A 224 -7.79 -9.80 -11.16
C ALA A 224 -7.65 -8.48 -11.92
N ASP A 225 -7.00 -7.49 -11.31
CA ASP A 225 -6.79 -6.17 -11.89
C ASP A 225 -5.89 -6.23 -13.13
N GLU A 226 -4.82 -7.03 -13.09
CA GLU A 226 -3.96 -7.27 -14.26
C GLU A 226 -4.72 -7.97 -15.40
N ILE A 227 -5.38 -9.09 -15.10
CA ILE A 227 -6.13 -9.88 -16.10
C ILE A 227 -7.21 -9.00 -16.75
N ARG A 228 -7.97 -8.24 -15.96
CA ARG A 228 -8.98 -7.29 -16.49
C ARG A 228 -8.37 -6.17 -17.31
N GLY A 229 -7.24 -5.63 -16.87
CA GLY A 229 -6.53 -4.57 -17.59
C GLY A 229 -6.14 -5.00 -19.00
N LEU A 230 -5.75 -6.27 -19.18
CA LEU A 230 -5.38 -6.84 -20.49
C LEU A 230 -6.60 -7.11 -21.39
N LEU A 231 -7.73 -7.47 -20.79
CA LEU A 231 -9.02 -7.72 -21.47
C LEU A 231 -9.78 -6.45 -21.86
N ASP A 232 -9.34 -5.26 -21.45
CA ASP A 232 -10.09 -4.02 -21.72
C ASP A 232 -10.30 -3.80 -23.22
N GLY A 233 -11.56 -3.54 -23.60
CA GLY A 233 -11.98 -3.36 -24.99
C GLY A 233 -12.30 -4.65 -25.76
N SER A 234 -12.08 -5.83 -25.17
CA SER A 234 -12.43 -7.11 -25.78
C SER A 234 -13.94 -7.25 -26.02
N ARG A 235 -14.30 -7.84 -27.17
CA ARG A 235 -15.67 -8.32 -27.47
C ARG A 235 -15.80 -9.83 -27.38
N GLN A 236 -14.71 -10.54 -27.08
CA GLN A 236 -14.69 -12.00 -27.02
C GLN A 236 -15.17 -12.54 -25.66
N VAL A 237 -14.88 -11.85 -24.56
CA VAL A 237 -15.36 -12.24 -23.22
C VAL A 237 -16.77 -11.69 -22.94
N ASN A 238 -17.51 -12.36 -22.05
CA ASN A 238 -18.88 -12.01 -21.66
C ASN A 238 -19.92 -11.99 -22.81
N ALA A 239 -19.63 -12.69 -23.92
CA ALA A 239 -20.52 -12.77 -25.07
C ALA A 239 -21.79 -13.60 -24.77
N LYS A 240 -22.93 -13.20 -25.35
CA LYS A 240 -24.25 -13.83 -25.08
C LYS A 240 -24.50 -15.15 -25.84
N LYS A 241 -23.71 -15.48 -26.87
CA LYS A 241 -23.87 -16.69 -27.71
C LYS A 241 -22.48 -17.27 -28.05
N ALA A 242 -22.35 -18.59 -27.89
CA ALA A 242 -21.23 -19.47 -28.29
C ALA A 242 -19.90 -19.50 -27.46
N GLY A 243 -19.90 -19.09 -26.20
CA GLY A 243 -18.78 -19.30 -25.25
C GLY A 243 -18.93 -20.51 -24.31
N VAL A 244 -17.98 -20.69 -23.38
CA VAL A 244 -18.07 -21.69 -22.28
C VAL A 244 -18.98 -21.21 -21.13
N GLY A 245 -19.30 -19.92 -21.08
CA GLY A 245 -19.94 -19.32 -19.92
C GLY A 245 -18.98 -19.24 -18.74
N SER A 246 -19.48 -19.49 -17.52
CA SER A 246 -18.64 -19.52 -16.32
C SER A 246 -17.81 -20.80 -16.27
N LEU A 247 -16.49 -20.66 -16.28
CA LEU A 247 -15.53 -21.75 -16.16
C LEU A 247 -14.69 -21.56 -14.89
N PRO A 248 -14.67 -22.52 -13.94
CA PRO A 248 -13.89 -22.41 -12.71
C PRO A 248 -12.39 -22.12 -12.91
N ALA A 249 -11.81 -22.56 -14.04
CA ALA A 249 -10.41 -22.30 -14.37
C ALA A 249 -10.13 -20.83 -14.77
N ILE A 250 -11.18 -20.08 -15.14
CA ILE A 250 -11.15 -18.64 -15.41
C ILE A 250 -11.58 -17.86 -14.18
N SER A 251 -12.71 -18.22 -13.56
CA SER A 251 -13.25 -17.49 -12.41
C SER A 251 -12.34 -17.57 -11.17
N ASN A 252 -11.61 -18.67 -10.98
CA ASN A 252 -10.67 -18.84 -9.87
C ASN A 252 -9.23 -18.44 -10.23
N ALA A 253 -8.97 -17.94 -11.44
CA ALA A 253 -7.62 -17.59 -11.88
C ALA A 253 -6.99 -16.54 -10.94
N ALA A 254 -7.75 -15.49 -10.61
CA ALA A 254 -7.32 -14.46 -9.68
C ALA A 254 -6.96 -15.01 -8.30
N GLN A 255 -7.76 -15.90 -7.73
CA GLN A 255 -7.52 -16.47 -6.40
C GLN A 255 -6.28 -17.37 -6.39
N VAL A 256 -6.09 -18.18 -7.43
CA VAL A 256 -4.92 -19.06 -7.53
C VAL A 256 -3.64 -18.25 -7.79
N HIS A 257 -3.67 -17.34 -8.75
CA HIS A 257 -2.54 -16.47 -9.08
C HIS A 257 -2.21 -15.53 -7.91
N GLY A 258 -3.24 -15.04 -7.21
CA GLY A 258 -3.09 -14.27 -5.98
C GLY A 258 -2.43 -15.06 -4.85
N SER A 259 -2.77 -16.33 -4.67
CA SER A 259 -2.08 -17.19 -3.69
C SER A 259 -0.62 -17.44 -4.04
N LEU A 260 -0.28 -17.48 -5.34
CA LEU A 260 1.10 -17.52 -5.81
C LEU A 260 1.83 -16.21 -5.49
N LEU A 261 1.21 -15.06 -5.73
CA LEU A 261 1.80 -13.76 -5.35
C LEU A 261 2.09 -13.67 -3.86
N GLU A 262 1.17 -14.13 -3.01
CA GLU A 262 1.36 -14.16 -1.57
C GLU A 262 2.51 -15.10 -1.17
N ALA A 263 2.61 -16.28 -1.79
CA ALA A 263 3.71 -17.22 -1.54
C ALA A 263 5.07 -16.66 -2.03
N LEU A 264 5.12 -15.97 -3.17
CA LEU A 264 6.32 -15.29 -3.67
C LEU A 264 6.78 -14.20 -2.68
N ASN A 265 5.85 -13.43 -2.13
CA ASN A 265 6.15 -12.41 -1.14
C ASN A 265 6.60 -13.02 0.19
N ALA A 266 6.00 -14.14 0.62
CA ALA A 266 6.40 -14.87 1.82
C ALA A 266 7.80 -15.47 1.71
N ALA A 267 8.22 -15.93 0.52
CA ALA A 267 9.56 -16.43 0.26
C ALA A 267 10.60 -15.32 0.07
N ALA A 268 10.19 -14.12 -0.33
CA ALA A 268 11.09 -12.99 -0.57
C ALA A 268 11.82 -12.51 0.69
N GLY A 269 11.14 -12.47 1.84
CA GLY A 269 11.72 -12.04 3.12
C GLY A 269 12.90 -12.93 3.54
N PRO A 270 12.69 -14.24 3.72
CA PRO A 270 13.75 -15.22 3.98
C PRO A 270 14.90 -15.16 2.96
N ALA A 271 14.60 -15.09 1.66
CA ALA A 271 15.64 -15.01 0.63
C ALA A 271 16.48 -13.73 0.70
N LYS A 272 15.86 -12.58 1.04
CA LYS A 272 16.58 -11.32 1.28
C LYS A 272 17.39 -11.37 2.58
N ALA A 273 16.88 -12.02 3.62
CA ALA A 273 17.59 -12.20 4.87
C ALA A 273 18.89 -12.97 4.66
N GLU A 274 18.87 -14.06 3.87
CA GLU A 274 20.08 -14.76 3.46
C GLU A 274 21.09 -13.82 2.78
N LEU A 275 20.65 -13.06 1.76
CA LEU A 275 21.51 -12.09 1.08
C LEU A 275 22.12 -11.05 2.03
N ALA A 276 21.38 -10.62 3.04
CA ALA A 276 21.86 -9.70 4.06
C ALA A 276 22.87 -10.37 5.01
N VAL A 277 22.63 -11.63 5.42
CA VAL A 277 23.58 -12.42 6.23
C VAL A 277 24.90 -12.60 5.49
N ALA A 278 24.88 -12.85 4.18
CA ALA A 278 26.08 -12.91 3.35
C ALA A 278 26.90 -11.60 3.40
N ALA A 279 26.28 -10.46 3.68
CA ALA A 279 26.98 -9.19 3.77
C ALA A 279 27.63 -8.94 5.16
N LEU A 280 27.40 -9.80 6.15
CA LEU A 280 27.96 -9.65 7.50
C LEU A 280 29.37 -10.25 7.61
N PRO A 281 30.28 -9.62 8.37
CA PRO A 281 31.56 -10.22 8.67
C PRO A 281 31.39 -11.46 9.56
N PRO A 282 32.25 -12.49 9.46
CA PRO A 282 32.24 -13.59 10.41
C PRO A 282 32.57 -13.11 11.83
N THR A 283 32.25 -13.93 12.83
CA THR A 283 32.70 -13.76 14.21
C THR A 283 34.22 -13.94 14.32
N LYS A 284 34.81 -13.56 15.47
CA LYS A 284 36.25 -13.68 15.70
C LYS A 284 36.77 -15.12 15.58
N ASP A 285 35.91 -16.11 15.83
CA ASP A 285 36.24 -17.53 15.75
C ASP A 285 35.98 -18.12 14.34
N GLY A 286 35.66 -17.27 13.36
CA GLY A 286 35.42 -17.66 11.97
C GLY A 286 34.00 -18.17 11.68
N ALA A 287 33.16 -18.36 12.70
CA ALA A 287 31.77 -18.76 12.53
C ALA A 287 30.90 -17.62 11.99
N PRO A 288 29.81 -17.90 11.24
CA PRO A 288 28.86 -16.88 10.81
C PRO A 288 28.23 -16.13 11.99
N GLN A 289 28.01 -14.82 11.85
CA GLN A 289 27.44 -13.98 12.91
C GLN A 289 25.97 -14.29 13.22
N GLN A 290 25.24 -14.81 12.24
CA GLN A 290 23.85 -15.22 12.37
C GLN A 290 23.62 -16.52 11.60
N ALA A 291 22.74 -17.36 12.13
CA ALA A 291 22.24 -18.51 11.41
C ALA A 291 21.36 -18.05 10.22
N GLY A 292 21.28 -18.90 9.18
CA GLY A 292 20.32 -18.69 8.10
C GLY A 292 18.88 -18.62 8.61
N SER A 293 18.01 -18.03 7.81
CA SER A 293 16.58 -17.90 8.04
C SER A 293 15.94 -19.27 8.26
N PRO A 294 15.40 -19.55 9.47
CA PRO A 294 14.79 -20.85 9.78
C PRO A 294 13.53 -21.12 8.96
N SER A 295 12.91 -20.09 8.39
CA SER A 295 11.69 -20.21 7.58
C SER A 295 11.93 -20.37 6.09
N LEU A 296 13.18 -20.37 5.60
CA LEU A 296 13.46 -20.37 4.15
C LEU A 296 12.88 -21.63 3.47
N ALA A 297 13.17 -22.82 4.01
CA ALA A 297 12.69 -24.08 3.45
C ALA A 297 11.15 -24.15 3.43
N SER A 298 10.49 -23.80 4.54
CA SER A 298 9.03 -23.76 4.63
C SER A 298 8.39 -22.79 3.64
N ALA A 299 8.97 -21.59 3.48
CA ALA A 299 8.48 -20.59 2.55
C ALA A 299 8.66 -21.04 1.07
N LEU A 300 9.77 -21.71 0.76
CA LEU A 300 10.01 -22.29 -0.58
C LEU A 300 9.07 -23.44 -0.90
N LEU A 301 8.71 -24.28 0.07
CA LEU A 301 7.71 -25.34 -0.12
C LEU A 301 6.30 -24.79 -0.32
N LEU A 302 5.95 -23.71 0.40
CA LEU A 302 4.71 -22.98 0.15
C LEU A 302 4.70 -22.39 -1.27
N LEU A 303 5.81 -21.78 -1.69
CA LEU A 303 5.98 -21.26 -3.05
C LEU A 303 5.86 -22.37 -4.09
N ALA A 304 6.53 -23.50 -3.91
CA ALA A 304 6.44 -24.66 -4.81
C ALA A 304 4.99 -25.13 -4.96
N THR A 305 4.26 -25.27 -3.85
CA THR A 305 2.86 -25.70 -3.85
C THR A 305 1.94 -24.72 -4.58
N ALA A 306 2.08 -23.41 -4.30
CA ALA A 306 1.28 -22.38 -4.96
C ALA A 306 1.59 -22.29 -6.46
N THR A 307 2.86 -22.43 -6.84
CA THR A 307 3.32 -22.44 -8.24
C THR A 307 2.76 -23.63 -9.00
N LEU A 308 2.77 -24.84 -8.41
CA LEU A 308 2.17 -26.04 -9.01
C LEU A 308 0.65 -25.93 -9.14
N LYS A 309 -0.02 -25.24 -8.21
CA LYS A 309 -1.45 -24.95 -8.29
C LYS A 309 -1.76 -23.98 -9.45
N ALA A 310 -0.92 -22.96 -9.64
CA ALA A 310 -0.99 -22.06 -10.80
C ALA A 310 -0.76 -22.81 -12.12
N ALA A 311 0.20 -23.74 -12.16
CA ALA A 311 0.43 -24.59 -13.32
C ALA A 311 -0.79 -25.48 -13.60
N GLY A 312 -1.38 -26.07 -12.55
CA GLY A 312 -2.58 -26.89 -12.67
C GLY A 312 -3.81 -26.13 -13.20
N ILE A 313 -4.04 -24.88 -12.79
CA ILE A 313 -5.16 -24.09 -13.33
C ILE A 313 -4.91 -23.65 -14.78
N SER A 314 -3.66 -23.37 -15.14
CA SER A 314 -3.23 -23.13 -16.53
C SER A 314 -3.55 -24.33 -17.43
N LEU A 315 -3.14 -25.53 -17.03
CA LEU A 315 -3.43 -26.76 -17.78
C LEU A 315 -4.93 -27.07 -17.91
N LYS A 316 -5.75 -26.72 -16.90
CA LYS A 316 -7.21 -26.83 -17.00
C LYS A 316 -7.79 -25.93 -18.08
N ARG A 317 -7.26 -24.71 -18.27
CA ARG A 317 -7.66 -23.82 -19.36
C ARG A 317 -7.20 -24.38 -20.71
N SER A 318 -5.96 -24.85 -20.81
CA SER A 318 -5.42 -25.51 -22.01
C SER A 318 -6.27 -26.72 -22.43
N ALA A 319 -6.65 -27.57 -21.48
CA ALA A 319 -7.52 -28.73 -21.73
C ALA A 319 -8.91 -28.33 -22.24
N ALA A 320 -9.53 -27.32 -21.61
CA ALA A 320 -10.82 -26.79 -22.05
C ALA A 320 -10.76 -26.20 -23.46
N ILE A 321 -9.65 -25.54 -23.82
CA ILE A 321 -9.41 -25.04 -25.19
C ILE A 321 -9.32 -26.20 -26.18
N ALA A 322 -8.50 -27.22 -25.88
CA ALA A 322 -8.32 -28.39 -26.74
C ALA A 322 -9.63 -29.16 -26.96
N GLU A 323 -10.44 -29.34 -25.90
CA GLU A 323 -11.75 -30.00 -25.97
C GLU A 323 -12.74 -29.23 -26.86
N ARG A 324 -12.72 -27.89 -26.81
CA ARG A 324 -13.62 -27.06 -27.63
C ARG A 324 -13.16 -26.82 -29.05
N LEU A 325 -11.90 -27.06 -29.38
CA LEU A 325 -11.35 -26.76 -30.69
C LEU A 325 -12.16 -27.32 -31.86
N PRO A 326 -12.72 -28.55 -31.82
CA PRO A 326 -13.61 -29.05 -32.87
C PRO A 326 -14.92 -28.26 -33.01
N THR A 327 -15.52 -27.84 -31.88
CA THR A 327 -16.74 -27.01 -31.89
C THR A 327 -16.49 -25.62 -32.44
N VAL A 328 -15.32 -25.07 -32.12
CA VAL A 328 -14.84 -23.77 -32.62
C VAL A 328 -14.61 -23.85 -34.14
N ALA A 329 -13.98 -24.93 -34.62
CA ALA A 329 -13.78 -25.17 -36.04
C ALA A 329 -15.10 -25.31 -36.81
N ALA A 330 -16.08 -26.04 -36.26
CA ALA A 330 -17.41 -26.15 -36.88
C ALA A 330 -18.11 -24.78 -36.98
N ALA A 331 -17.99 -23.93 -35.96
CA ALA A 331 -18.52 -22.58 -35.98
C ALA A 331 -17.79 -21.68 -37.01
N ALA A 332 -16.47 -21.82 -37.13
CA ALA A 332 -15.65 -21.11 -38.11
C ALA A 332 -16.01 -21.49 -39.57
N VAL A 333 -16.29 -22.78 -39.82
CA VAL A 333 -16.79 -23.24 -41.14
C VAL A 333 -18.15 -22.60 -41.47
N VAL A 334 -19.05 -22.50 -40.49
CA VAL A 334 -20.37 -21.87 -40.67
C VAL A 334 -20.24 -20.36 -40.94
N ALA A 335 -19.21 -19.70 -40.39
CA ALA A 335 -18.93 -18.29 -40.63
C ALA A 335 -18.43 -17.99 -42.07
N GLY A 336 -17.85 -18.98 -42.76
CA GLY A 336 -17.42 -18.89 -44.16
C GLY A 336 -16.13 -18.10 -44.40
N GLY A 337 -15.61 -18.14 -45.64
CA GLY A 337 -14.39 -17.43 -46.04
C GLY A 337 -13.10 -18.08 -45.53
N ASP A 338 -12.08 -17.27 -45.21
CA ASP A 338 -10.77 -17.72 -44.72
C ASP A 338 -10.87 -18.54 -43.41
N ALA A 339 -11.92 -18.34 -42.61
CA ALA A 339 -12.24 -19.12 -41.41
C ALA A 339 -12.45 -20.61 -41.68
N ALA A 340 -12.93 -20.98 -42.88
CA ALA A 340 -13.14 -22.37 -43.27
C ALA A 340 -11.83 -23.11 -43.58
N ALA A 341 -10.79 -22.41 -44.07
CA ALA A 341 -9.49 -23.01 -44.38
C ALA A 341 -8.69 -23.35 -43.10
N GLY A 342 -8.79 -22.51 -42.07
CA GLY A 342 -8.18 -22.78 -40.76
C GLY A 342 -8.83 -23.92 -39.97
N ALA A 343 -10.08 -24.28 -40.29
CA ALA A 343 -10.83 -25.33 -39.60
C ALA A 343 -10.40 -26.76 -39.99
N ALA A 344 -9.73 -26.95 -41.14
CA ALA A 344 -9.36 -28.28 -41.65
C ALA A 344 -8.34 -29.03 -40.74
N GLY A 345 -7.39 -28.30 -40.14
CA GLY A 345 -6.37 -28.86 -39.24
C GLY A 345 -6.80 -28.98 -37.77
N ALA A 346 -7.99 -28.49 -37.41
CA ALA A 346 -8.42 -28.37 -36.01
C ALA A 346 -8.52 -29.70 -35.24
N PRO A 347 -9.00 -30.83 -35.82
CA PRO A 347 -9.03 -32.12 -35.13
C PRO A 347 -7.61 -32.64 -34.78
N ALA A 348 -6.65 -32.47 -35.69
CA ALA A 348 -5.26 -32.86 -35.46
C ALA A 348 -4.59 -31.95 -34.41
N ALA A 349 -4.86 -30.65 -34.48
CA ALA A 349 -4.41 -29.68 -33.48
C ALA A 349 -4.98 -29.98 -32.09
N ALA A 350 -6.25 -30.38 -31.98
CA ALA A 350 -6.88 -30.73 -30.71
C ALA A 350 -6.18 -31.94 -30.06
N ALA A 351 -5.90 -32.99 -30.84
CA ALA A 351 -5.18 -34.18 -30.37
C ALA A 351 -3.74 -33.84 -29.94
N ALA A 352 -3.02 -33.01 -30.71
CA ALA A 352 -1.68 -32.56 -30.36
C ALA A 352 -1.68 -31.76 -29.05
N LEU A 353 -2.59 -30.80 -28.90
CA LEU A 353 -2.71 -30.02 -27.66
C LEU A 353 -3.02 -30.91 -26.44
N GLN A 354 -3.88 -31.93 -26.59
CA GLN A 354 -4.15 -32.89 -25.51
C GLN A 354 -2.88 -33.65 -25.09
N GLN A 355 -2.03 -34.05 -26.03
CA GLN A 355 -0.75 -34.70 -25.73
C GLN A 355 0.22 -33.75 -25.01
N LEU A 356 0.34 -32.50 -25.47
CA LEU A 356 1.19 -31.48 -24.83
C LEU A 356 0.71 -31.16 -23.40
N VAL A 357 -0.61 -31.06 -23.20
CA VAL A 357 -1.21 -30.91 -21.86
C VAL A 357 -0.87 -32.11 -20.97
N GLY A 358 -0.94 -33.33 -21.50
CA GLY A 358 -0.55 -34.55 -20.77
C GLY A 358 0.91 -34.55 -20.33
N GLY A 359 1.82 -34.13 -21.22
CA GLY A 359 3.26 -34.00 -20.92
C GLY A 359 3.53 -32.96 -19.82
N ALA A 360 2.92 -31.78 -19.91
CA ALA A 360 3.06 -30.75 -18.88
C ALA A 360 2.39 -31.15 -17.55
N ALA A 361 1.27 -31.88 -17.58
CA ALA A 361 0.64 -32.42 -16.39
C ALA A 361 1.54 -33.42 -15.66
N ALA A 362 2.29 -34.25 -16.40
CA ALA A 362 3.27 -35.16 -15.80
C ALA A 362 4.38 -34.41 -15.04
N ALA A 363 4.87 -33.29 -15.59
CA ALA A 363 5.83 -32.42 -14.90
C ALA A 363 5.25 -31.80 -13.61
N VAL A 364 3.98 -31.37 -13.63
CA VAL A 364 3.28 -30.87 -12.44
C VAL A 364 3.16 -31.96 -11.37
N GLU A 365 2.78 -33.18 -11.75
CA GLU A 365 2.68 -34.30 -10.80
C GLU A 365 4.05 -34.72 -10.25
N ALA A 366 5.11 -34.69 -11.07
CA ALA A 366 6.47 -34.94 -10.60
C ALA A 366 6.90 -33.88 -9.56
N GLY A 367 6.66 -32.59 -9.84
CA GLY A 367 6.94 -31.51 -8.91
C GLY A 367 6.17 -31.62 -7.59
N LYS A 368 4.90 -32.05 -7.63
CA LYS A 368 4.11 -32.31 -6.41
C LYS A 368 4.73 -33.41 -5.55
N ARG A 369 5.18 -34.51 -6.17
CA ARG A 369 5.86 -35.60 -5.43
C ARG A 369 7.15 -35.11 -4.80
N GLN A 370 7.96 -34.36 -5.54
CA GLN A 370 9.21 -33.79 -5.03
C GLN A 370 8.95 -32.84 -3.85
N ALA A 371 7.99 -31.92 -3.97
CA ALA A 371 7.64 -31.01 -2.87
C ALA A 371 7.10 -31.76 -1.63
N ALA A 372 6.31 -32.81 -1.82
CA ALA A 372 5.80 -33.65 -0.73
C ALA A 372 6.91 -34.44 -0.03
N GLU A 373 7.86 -34.99 -0.79
CA GLU A 373 9.04 -35.67 -0.24
C GLU A 373 9.85 -34.73 0.65
N VAL A 374 10.18 -33.53 0.15
CA VAL A 374 10.97 -32.55 0.90
C VAL A 374 10.21 -32.02 2.11
N ALA A 375 8.90 -31.81 2.00
CA ALA A 375 8.07 -31.44 3.15
C ALA A 375 8.07 -32.52 4.23
N GLY A 376 8.07 -33.81 3.85
CA GLY A 376 8.23 -34.93 4.76
C GLY A 376 9.58 -34.91 5.47
N LYS A 377 10.68 -34.69 4.73
CA LYS A 377 12.03 -34.53 5.31
C LYS A 377 12.09 -33.35 6.29
N LEU A 378 11.54 -32.21 5.91
CA LEU A 378 11.51 -31.01 6.76
C LEU A 378 10.72 -31.23 8.05
N ALA A 379 9.59 -31.95 7.99
CA ALA A 379 8.78 -32.25 9.17
C ALA A 379 9.44 -33.23 10.14
N LEU A 380 10.38 -34.05 9.65
CA LEU A 380 11.12 -35.03 10.43
C LEU A 380 12.48 -34.50 10.95
N ALA A 381 12.93 -33.34 10.46
CA ALA A 381 14.22 -32.77 10.83
C ALA A 381 14.24 -32.38 12.32
N GLY A 382 15.21 -32.92 13.07
CA GLY A 382 15.46 -32.54 14.47
C GLY A 382 16.09 -31.16 14.63
N GLU A 383 16.14 -30.63 15.86
CA GLU A 383 16.71 -29.29 16.15
C GLU A 383 18.21 -29.16 15.81
N GLU A 384 18.94 -30.27 15.77
CA GLU A 384 20.39 -30.33 15.44
C GLU A 384 20.67 -30.81 14.00
N GLU A 385 19.64 -31.18 13.23
CA GLU A 385 19.81 -31.67 11.84
C GLU A 385 19.81 -30.51 10.83
N ALA A 386 20.59 -30.67 9.76
CA ALA A 386 20.62 -29.69 8.68
C ALA A 386 19.27 -29.63 7.95
N VAL A 387 18.61 -28.48 8.01
CA VAL A 387 17.36 -28.21 7.29
C VAL A 387 17.57 -28.49 5.78
N PRO A 388 16.64 -29.18 5.09
CA PRO A 388 16.77 -29.49 3.66
C PRO A 388 16.50 -28.26 2.76
N SER A 389 17.23 -27.15 2.98
CA SER A 389 17.07 -25.86 2.31
C SER A 389 17.31 -25.95 0.80
N LEU A 390 18.35 -26.67 0.38
CA LEU A 390 18.67 -26.82 -1.03
C LEU A 390 17.63 -27.69 -1.75
N ALA A 391 17.18 -28.79 -1.14
CA ALA A 391 16.11 -29.59 -1.69
C ALA A 391 14.77 -28.83 -1.78
N ALA A 392 14.45 -27.97 -0.80
CA ALA A 392 13.27 -27.11 -0.85
C ALA A 392 13.38 -26.08 -1.99
N ALA A 393 14.56 -25.49 -2.18
CA ALA A 393 14.83 -24.58 -3.29
C ALA A 393 14.72 -25.28 -4.66
N GLN A 394 15.20 -26.53 -4.76
CA GLN A 394 15.04 -27.34 -5.97
C GLN A 394 13.59 -27.71 -6.25
N ALA A 395 12.80 -28.05 -5.23
CA ALA A 395 11.38 -28.30 -5.40
C ALA A 395 10.64 -27.04 -5.91
N ALA A 396 10.99 -25.86 -5.38
CA ALA A 396 10.46 -24.58 -5.87
C ALA A 396 10.89 -24.29 -7.32
N TYR A 397 12.14 -24.59 -7.68
CA TYR A 397 12.64 -24.41 -9.04
C TYR A 397 11.99 -25.39 -10.03
N ALA A 398 11.81 -26.66 -9.67
CA ALA A 398 11.07 -27.63 -10.47
C ALA A 398 9.59 -27.21 -10.68
N ALA A 399 8.95 -26.69 -9.62
CA ALA A 399 7.61 -26.11 -9.72
C ALA A 399 7.58 -24.90 -10.68
N HIS A 400 8.60 -24.04 -10.64
CA HIS A 400 8.75 -22.90 -11.55
C HIS A 400 8.83 -23.37 -13.01
N LYS A 401 9.65 -24.38 -13.31
CA LYS A 401 9.75 -24.98 -14.66
C LYS A 401 8.43 -25.61 -15.11
N ALA A 402 7.72 -26.30 -14.22
CA ALA A 402 6.42 -26.88 -14.51
C ALA A 402 5.37 -25.81 -14.86
N LEU A 403 5.38 -24.66 -14.15
CA LEU A 403 4.54 -23.52 -14.49
C LEU A 403 4.94 -22.88 -15.83
N GLN A 404 6.24 -22.70 -16.09
CA GLN A 404 6.74 -22.19 -17.38
C GLN A 404 6.23 -23.06 -18.54
N GLN A 405 6.33 -24.39 -18.41
CA GLN A 405 5.82 -25.32 -19.41
C GLN A 405 4.29 -25.23 -19.57
N ALA A 406 3.55 -25.18 -18.45
CA ALA A 406 2.08 -25.06 -18.48
C ALA A 406 1.62 -23.77 -19.17
N VAL A 407 2.26 -22.64 -18.85
CA VAL A 407 1.97 -21.33 -19.45
C VAL A 407 2.30 -21.32 -20.95
N ALA A 408 3.41 -21.95 -21.38
CA ALA A 408 3.74 -22.06 -22.79
C ALA A 408 2.72 -22.91 -23.57
N VAL A 409 2.27 -24.05 -23.00
CA VAL A 409 1.21 -24.88 -23.58
C VAL A 409 -0.11 -24.11 -23.64
N GLU A 410 -0.46 -23.34 -22.60
CA GLU A 410 -1.67 -22.52 -22.57
C GLU A 410 -1.64 -21.40 -23.61
N ALA A 411 -0.51 -20.70 -23.74
CA ALA A 411 -0.31 -19.65 -24.73
C ALA A 411 -0.48 -20.18 -26.16
N LEU A 412 0.17 -21.32 -26.45
CA LEU A 412 0.06 -21.99 -27.75
C LEU A 412 -1.37 -22.48 -28.02
N ALA A 413 -2.04 -23.06 -27.01
CA ALA A 413 -3.44 -23.49 -27.13
C ALA A 413 -4.38 -22.31 -27.42
N ALA A 414 -4.24 -21.20 -26.69
CA ALA A 414 -5.07 -20.02 -26.87
C ALA A 414 -4.84 -19.36 -28.24
N ALA A 415 -3.59 -19.21 -28.66
CA ALA A 415 -3.24 -18.70 -29.99
C ALA A 415 -3.82 -19.60 -31.10
N THR A 416 -3.68 -20.92 -30.97
CA THR A 416 -4.24 -21.90 -31.92
C THR A 416 -5.75 -21.77 -32.03
N SER A 417 -6.46 -21.66 -30.91
CA SER A 417 -7.93 -21.53 -30.91
C SER A 417 -8.40 -20.21 -31.52
N LEU A 418 -7.73 -19.10 -31.19
CA LEU A 418 -8.03 -17.80 -31.80
C LEU A 418 -7.73 -17.80 -33.30
N ARG A 419 -6.68 -18.51 -33.73
CA ARG A 419 -6.36 -18.68 -35.15
C ARG A 419 -7.44 -19.44 -35.91
N VAL A 420 -7.97 -20.52 -35.34
CA VAL A 420 -9.12 -21.25 -35.91
C VAL A 420 -10.37 -20.37 -36.01
N GLN A 421 -10.60 -19.50 -35.02
CA GLN A 421 -11.73 -18.56 -35.04
C GLN A 421 -11.59 -17.43 -36.07
N GLU A 422 -10.37 -16.99 -36.39
CA GLU A 422 -10.09 -15.90 -37.33
C GLU A 422 -10.01 -16.37 -38.80
N GLY A 423 -9.36 -17.52 -39.06
CA GLY A 423 -9.15 -18.05 -40.42
C GLY A 423 -7.77 -17.81 -41.05
N ALA A 424 -7.60 -18.24 -42.30
CA ALA A 424 -6.40 -18.05 -43.11
C ALA A 424 -5.97 -16.57 -43.17
N PRO A 425 -4.65 -16.28 -43.26
CA PRO A 425 -4.21 -14.90 -43.35
C PRO A 425 -4.66 -14.31 -44.70
N ALA A 426 -5.18 -13.08 -44.69
CA ALA A 426 -5.46 -12.37 -45.93
C ALA A 426 -4.17 -12.29 -46.77
N ALA A 427 -4.26 -12.60 -48.07
CA ALA A 427 -3.16 -12.37 -49.01
C ALA A 427 -2.72 -10.89 -48.91
N PRO A 428 -1.40 -10.60 -49.00
CA PRO A 428 -0.91 -9.24 -48.86
C PRO A 428 -1.62 -8.34 -49.87
N ALA A 429 -2.32 -7.32 -49.38
CA ALA A 429 -2.84 -6.26 -50.22
C ALA A 429 -1.64 -5.54 -50.84
N GLU A 430 -1.70 -5.28 -52.15
CA GLU A 430 -0.72 -4.41 -52.83
C GLU A 430 -0.56 -3.11 -52.03
N PRO A 431 0.66 -2.56 -51.93
CA PRO A 431 0.94 -1.40 -51.10
C PRO A 431 0.09 -0.22 -51.58
N VAL A 432 -0.94 0.10 -50.80
CA VAL A 432 -1.69 1.34 -50.97
C VAL A 432 -0.75 2.48 -50.58
N ALA A 433 -0.49 3.38 -51.53
CA ALA A 433 0.36 4.55 -51.37
C ALA A 433 0.04 5.30 -50.06
N ALA A 434 1.11 5.74 -49.38
CA ALA A 434 1.07 6.40 -48.08
C ALA A 434 0.01 7.51 -48.00
N PRO A 435 -0.80 7.59 -46.94
CA PRO A 435 -1.66 8.74 -46.71
C PRO A 435 -0.79 9.95 -46.31
N ALA A 436 -1.01 11.07 -47.01
CA ALA A 436 -0.37 12.34 -46.70
C ALA A 436 -0.75 12.87 -45.30
N ALA A 437 0.16 13.64 -44.71
CA ALA A 437 0.12 14.22 -43.37
C ALA A 437 -1.21 14.93 -43.02
N PRO A 438 -1.61 14.98 -41.73
CA PRO A 438 -2.88 15.59 -41.32
C PRO A 438 -2.76 17.11 -41.31
N ALA A 439 -3.70 17.79 -41.99
CA ALA A 439 -3.96 19.21 -41.81
C ALA A 439 -4.89 19.44 -40.60
N GLU A 440 -4.59 20.49 -39.84
CA GLU A 440 -5.35 20.95 -38.67
C GLU A 440 -6.80 21.34 -38.99
N GLY A 441 -7.67 21.16 -37.99
CA GLY A 441 -8.86 21.99 -37.81
C GLY A 441 -10.21 21.41 -38.26
N GLY A 442 -11.04 20.99 -37.30
CA GLY A 442 -12.47 20.81 -37.56
C GLY A 442 -13.25 20.06 -36.47
N LYS A 443 -13.96 20.80 -35.62
CA LYS A 443 -15.01 20.24 -34.73
C LYS A 443 -16.07 19.51 -35.56
N LYS A 444 -16.36 18.24 -35.27
CA LYS A 444 -17.56 17.55 -35.76
C LYS A 444 -18.29 16.80 -34.65
N LYS A 445 -19.58 17.10 -34.57
CA LYS A 445 -20.60 16.47 -33.71
C LYS A 445 -20.65 14.95 -33.93
N ASP A 446 -20.66 14.20 -32.84
CA ASP A 446 -20.96 12.77 -32.82
C ASP A 446 -22.39 12.51 -33.28
N LYS A 447 -22.53 12.06 -34.54
CA LYS A 447 -23.68 11.28 -35.00
C LYS A 447 -23.22 9.83 -35.10
N LYS A 448 -23.59 9.04 -34.09
CA LYS A 448 -23.47 7.58 -34.06
C LYS A 448 -24.13 7.01 -35.32
N LYS A 449 -23.31 6.61 -36.29
CA LYS A 449 -23.74 5.84 -37.46
C LYS A 449 -23.14 4.45 -37.29
N ASP A 450 -23.94 3.54 -36.76
CA ASP A 450 -23.71 2.10 -36.88
C ASP A 450 -23.59 1.78 -38.37
N LYS A 451 -22.35 1.71 -38.86
CA LYS A 451 -22.04 1.01 -40.10
C LYS A 451 -21.47 -0.34 -39.67
N GLY A 452 -22.32 -1.36 -39.74
CA GLY A 452 -21.91 -2.76 -39.63
C GLY A 452 -20.84 -3.07 -40.68
N GLY A 453 -19.60 -3.19 -40.23
CA GLY A 453 -18.60 -4.02 -40.90
C GLY A 453 -18.78 -5.48 -40.46
N PRO A 454 -18.23 -6.44 -41.21
CA PRO A 454 -18.38 -7.87 -40.91
C PRO A 454 -17.87 -8.17 -39.49
N ALA A 455 -18.44 -9.21 -38.86
CA ALA A 455 -18.13 -9.65 -37.51
C ALA A 455 -16.66 -10.08 -37.37
N GLY A 456 -15.76 -9.14 -37.17
CA GLY A 456 -14.34 -9.39 -36.89
C GLY A 456 -14.08 -9.57 -35.39
N MET A 457 -13.23 -10.55 -35.06
CA MET A 457 -12.73 -10.78 -33.71
C MET A 457 -12.03 -9.51 -33.17
N LEU A 458 -12.53 -8.98 -32.05
CA LEU A 458 -11.90 -7.85 -31.36
C LEU A 458 -11.40 -8.29 -29.99
N LEU A 459 -10.08 -8.43 -29.87
CA LEU A 459 -9.39 -8.76 -28.62
C LEU A 459 -9.10 -7.50 -27.80
N GLY A 460 -8.84 -7.69 -26.51
CA GLY A 460 -8.24 -6.68 -25.66
C GLY A 460 -6.87 -6.25 -26.19
N LYS A 461 -6.46 -5.01 -25.93
CA LYS A 461 -5.18 -4.49 -26.46
C LYS A 461 -3.97 -5.29 -25.98
N GLY A 462 -3.99 -5.72 -24.72
CA GLY A 462 -2.89 -6.47 -24.12
C GLY A 462 -2.83 -7.91 -24.65
N THR A 463 -3.98 -8.57 -24.75
CA THR A 463 -4.07 -9.92 -25.30
C THR A 463 -3.79 -9.97 -26.80
N ALA A 464 -4.16 -8.94 -27.58
CA ALA A 464 -3.75 -8.81 -28.98
C ALA A 464 -2.22 -8.76 -29.14
N LEU A 465 -1.54 -7.93 -28.35
CA LEU A 465 -0.07 -7.84 -28.36
C LEU A 465 0.58 -9.18 -27.99
N LEU A 466 0.05 -9.86 -26.98
CA LEU A 466 0.53 -11.17 -26.57
C LEU A 466 0.31 -12.23 -27.66
N ARG A 467 -0.86 -12.23 -28.29
CA ARG A 467 -1.20 -13.16 -29.37
C ARG A 467 -0.22 -13.02 -30.53
N ASP A 468 0.02 -11.79 -30.98
CA ASP A 468 0.92 -11.51 -32.11
C ASP A 468 2.35 -12.01 -31.81
N TYR A 469 2.83 -11.80 -30.59
CA TYR A 469 4.13 -12.30 -30.14
C TYR A 469 4.21 -13.84 -30.19
N VAL A 470 3.20 -14.53 -29.62
CA VAL A 470 3.16 -15.99 -29.56
C VAL A 470 3.04 -16.60 -30.97
N GLU A 471 2.21 -16.04 -31.85
CA GLU A 471 2.03 -16.54 -33.21
C GLU A 471 3.30 -16.39 -34.07
N ASN A 472 4.02 -15.27 -33.93
CA ASN A 472 5.27 -15.01 -34.65
C ASN A 472 6.36 -16.02 -34.25
N VAL A 473 6.55 -16.21 -32.94
CA VAL A 473 7.52 -17.18 -32.41
C VAL A 473 7.17 -18.61 -32.83
N ALA A 474 5.88 -18.99 -32.74
CA ALA A 474 5.45 -20.33 -33.11
C ALA A 474 5.63 -20.62 -34.62
N ALA A 475 5.68 -19.58 -35.46
CA ALA A 475 5.95 -19.68 -36.89
C ALA A 475 7.46 -19.67 -37.24
N GLY A 476 8.36 -19.64 -36.25
CA GLY A 476 9.81 -19.65 -36.45
C GLY A 476 10.47 -18.27 -36.57
N GLY A 477 9.76 -17.19 -36.25
CA GLY A 477 10.31 -15.83 -36.25
C GLY A 477 11.19 -15.53 -35.02
N SER A 478 12.02 -14.48 -35.14
CA SER A 478 13.04 -14.09 -34.14
C SER A 478 12.49 -13.39 -32.88
N GLY A 479 11.18 -13.11 -32.81
CA GLY A 479 10.54 -12.46 -31.66
C GLY A 479 11.00 -11.01 -31.40
N ALA A 480 11.71 -10.36 -32.33
CA ALA A 480 12.28 -9.02 -32.17
C ALA A 480 11.27 -7.89 -32.50
N THR A 481 11.39 -6.75 -31.79
CA THR A 481 10.48 -5.59 -31.87
C THR A 481 11.10 -4.34 -32.51
N ALA A 482 12.02 -4.49 -33.49
CA ALA A 482 12.62 -3.33 -34.14
C ALA A 482 11.62 -2.60 -35.08
N GLU A 483 11.51 -1.27 -34.97
CA GLU A 483 10.56 -0.43 -35.70
C GLU A 483 10.71 -0.49 -37.24
N GLU A 484 11.88 -0.83 -37.78
CA GLU A 484 12.13 -0.89 -39.23
C GLU A 484 11.83 -2.26 -39.88
N ASP A 485 11.62 -3.33 -39.10
CA ASP A 485 11.41 -4.71 -39.58
C ASP A 485 9.93 -5.16 -39.53
N VAL A 486 9.02 -4.24 -39.21
CA VAL A 486 7.59 -4.50 -38.91
C VAL A 486 6.80 -5.00 -40.13
N LEU A 487 7.25 -4.79 -41.36
CA LEU A 487 6.49 -5.23 -42.55
C LEU A 487 6.74 -6.70 -42.93
N GLU A 488 7.98 -7.19 -42.88
CA GLU A 488 8.32 -8.59 -43.24
C GLU A 488 7.89 -9.57 -42.14
N HIS A 489 8.02 -9.21 -40.86
CA HIS A 489 7.61 -10.06 -39.73
C HIS A 489 6.08 -10.24 -39.60
N ARG A 490 5.27 -9.31 -40.12
CA ARG A 490 3.80 -9.44 -40.12
C ARG A 490 3.28 -10.56 -41.03
N LEU A 491 4.15 -11.17 -41.84
CA LEU A 491 3.82 -12.21 -42.81
C LEU A 491 3.94 -13.64 -42.25
N GLN A 492 4.69 -13.86 -41.16
CA GLN A 492 4.82 -15.18 -40.51
C GLN A 492 3.77 -15.32 -39.40
N ARG A 493 2.69 -16.05 -39.69
CA ARG A 493 1.66 -16.42 -38.70
C ARG A 493 1.61 -17.94 -38.56
N LEU A 494 1.14 -18.42 -37.42
CA LEU A 494 0.88 -19.84 -37.18
C LEU A 494 -0.02 -20.39 -38.30
N SER A 495 0.52 -21.34 -39.07
CA SER A 495 -0.21 -22.13 -40.06
C SER A 495 -0.78 -23.38 -39.40
N LEU A 496 -2.00 -23.75 -39.77
CA LEU A 496 -2.65 -25.00 -39.32
C LEU A 496 -2.77 -26.02 -40.46
N ALA A 497 -2.08 -25.78 -41.59
CA ALA A 497 -2.22 -26.56 -42.82
C ALA A 497 -1.56 -27.94 -42.74
N ASP A 498 -0.43 -28.10 -42.03
CA ASP A 498 0.39 -29.33 -42.02
C ASP A 498 0.14 -30.25 -40.79
N GLY A 499 -0.85 -29.94 -39.94
CA GLY A 499 -1.36 -30.85 -38.91
C GLY A 499 -0.61 -30.85 -37.56
N SER A 500 -0.48 -32.01 -36.90
CA SER A 500 -0.03 -32.15 -35.50
C SER A 500 1.48 -31.99 -35.27
N ALA A 501 2.31 -32.04 -36.32
CA ALA A 501 3.77 -31.98 -36.21
C ALA A 501 4.27 -30.56 -35.84
N ASP A 502 3.58 -29.52 -36.31
CA ASP A 502 4.01 -28.12 -36.14
C ASP A 502 3.84 -27.63 -34.69
N LEU A 503 2.78 -28.04 -33.99
CA LEU A 503 2.55 -27.60 -32.61
C LEU A 503 3.57 -28.19 -31.63
N ALA A 504 3.96 -29.45 -31.83
CA ALA A 504 5.00 -30.09 -31.02
C ALA A 504 6.38 -29.45 -31.28
N ALA A 505 6.67 -29.08 -32.53
CA ALA A 505 7.89 -28.37 -32.90
C ALA A 505 7.92 -26.89 -32.43
N ALA A 506 6.75 -26.25 -32.34
CA ALA A 506 6.63 -24.85 -31.90
C ALA A 506 6.75 -24.68 -30.37
N LEU A 507 6.36 -25.69 -29.58
CA LEU A 507 6.33 -25.56 -28.11
C LEU A 507 7.69 -25.17 -27.50
N PRO A 508 8.85 -25.76 -27.89
CA PRO A 508 10.16 -25.32 -27.39
C PRO A 508 10.46 -23.84 -27.67
N ALA A 509 10.11 -23.35 -28.87
CA ALA A 509 10.32 -21.96 -29.25
C ALA A 509 9.43 -21.02 -28.41
N VAL A 510 8.15 -21.35 -28.24
CA VAL A 510 7.23 -20.59 -27.39
C VAL A 510 7.68 -20.61 -25.92
N ALA A 511 8.13 -21.75 -25.41
CA ALA A 511 8.62 -21.87 -24.04
C ALA A 511 9.89 -21.02 -23.79
N ALA A 512 10.79 -20.95 -24.76
CA ALA A 512 11.97 -20.08 -24.71
C ALA A 512 11.59 -18.59 -24.82
N ALA A 513 10.62 -18.24 -25.69
CA ALA A 513 10.19 -16.87 -25.88
C ALA A 513 9.37 -16.31 -24.71
N LEU A 514 8.78 -17.17 -23.88
CA LEU A 514 8.08 -16.80 -22.65
C LEU A 514 8.94 -17.04 -21.39
N ASP A 515 10.25 -17.25 -21.56
CA ASP A 515 11.17 -17.40 -20.44
C ASP A 515 11.22 -16.11 -19.61
N PRO A 516 10.86 -16.13 -18.30
CA PRO A 516 10.95 -14.96 -17.45
C PRO A 516 12.35 -14.34 -17.37
N LEU A 517 13.40 -15.11 -17.63
CA LEU A 517 14.79 -14.60 -17.67
C LEU A 517 15.19 -14.06 -19.06
N GLY A 518 14.37 -14.29 -20.08
CA GLY A 518 14.62 -13.83 -21.44
C GLY A 518 14.42 -12.32 -21.59
N HIS A 519 15.46 -11.62 -22.07
CA HIS A 519 15.43 -10.16 -22.27
C HIS A 519 14.27 -9.69 -23.16
N GLN A 520 13.99 -10.39 -24.26
CA GLN A 520 12.89 -10.03 -25.17
C GLN A 520 11.54 -10.14 -24.48
N TRP A 521 11.33 -11.18 -23.68
CA TRP A 521 10.08 -11.36 -22.95
C TRP A 521 9.88 -10.30 -21.87
N GLN A 522 10.95 -9.90 -21.17
CA GLN A 522 10.88 -8.81 -20.19
C GLN A 522 10.46 -7.48 -20.82
N LEU A 523 10.96 -7.17 -22.02
CA LEU A 523 10.51 -6.01 -22.80
C LEU A 523 9.01 -6.12 -23.15
N HIS A 524 8.55 -7.29 -23.56
CA HIS A 524 7.13 -7.54 -23.83
C HIS A 524 6.25 -7.41 -22.59
N LEU A 525 6.66 -7.95 -21.43
CA LEU A 525 5.96 -7.78 -20.16
C LEU A 525 5.87 -6.29 -19.77
N ALA A 526 6.93 -5.50 -20.01
CA ALA A 526 6.91 -4.06 -19.79
C ALA A 526 5.90 -3.35 -20.71
N ALA A 527 5.81 -3.73 -21.98
CA ALA A 527 4.80 -3.22 -22.91
C ALA A 527 3.37 -3.57 -22.47
N LEU A 528 3.14 -4.81 -22.02
CA LEU A 528 1.85 -5.25 -21.46
C LEU A 528 1.48 -4.47 -20.20
N ARG A 529 2.44 -4.20 -19.31
CA ARG A 529 2.24 -3.35 -18.13
C ARG A 529 1.81 -1.94 -18.54
N GLY A 530 2.45 -1.34 -19.56
CA GLY A 530 2.03 -0.04 -20.10
C GLY A 530 0.58 -0.03 -20.60
N VAL A 531 0.10 -1.14 -21.17
CA VAL A 531 -1.32 -1.30 -21.54
C VAL A 531 -2.22 -1.35 -20.30
N ILE A 532 -1.85 -2.14 -19.29
CA ILE A 532 -2.61 -2.24 -18.03
C ILE A 532 -2.70 -0.86 -17.37
N GLU A 533 -1.59 -0.13 -17.23
CA GLU A 533 -1.54 1.21 -16.63
C GLU A 533 -2.39 2.23 -17.41
N ALA A 534 -2.30 2.23 -18.74
CA ALA A 534 -3.14 3.08 -19.59
C ALA A 534 -4.64 2.76 -19.45
N ASN A 535 -4.99 1.51 -19.19
CA ASN A 535 -6.38 1.08 -18.96
C ASN A 535 -6.83 1.33 -17.52
N GLN A 536 -5.94 1.27 -16.52
CA GLN A 536 -6.23 1.65 -15.13
C GLN A 536 -6.61 3.14 -15.02
N ALA A 537 -6.03 4.00 -15.85
CA ALA A 537 -6.43 5.42 -15.96
C ALA A 537 -7.91 5.64 -16.35
N ARG A 538 -8.60 4.61 -16.86
CA ARG A 538 -10.04 4.65 -17.18
C ARG A 538 -10.97 4.28 -16.02
N ARG A 539 -10.44 3.83 -14.88
CA ARG A 539 -11.26 3.58 -13.68
C ARG A 539 -11.87 4.89 -13.19
N LYS A 540 -13.12 4.85 -12.76
CA LYS A 540 -13.73 6.01 -12.08
C LYS A 540 -12.91 6.29 -10.81
N PRO A 541 -12.38 7.51 -10.63
CA PRO A 541 -11.72 7.89 -9.39
C PRO A 541 -12.65 7.59 -8.20
N LYS A 542 -12.11 6.94 -7.16
CA LYS A 542 -12.86 6.56 -5.96
C LYS A 542 -12.03 6.91 -4.72
N ILE A 543 -12.70 7.45 -3.72
CA ILE A 543 -12.11 7.76 -2.42
C ILE A 543 -11.99 6.46 -1.60
N ALA A 544 -10.91 6.32 -0.83
CA ALA A 544 -10.73 5.19 0.06
C ALA A 544 -11.93 5.02 1.02
N LYS A 545 -12.34 3.77 1.28
CA LYS A 545 -13.50 3.49 2.14
C LYS A 545 -13.31 4.12 3.52
N GLY A 546 -14.27 4.94 3.94
CA GLY A 546 -14.26 5.62 5.24
C GLY A 546 -13.43 6.91 5.28
N ALA A 547 -12.85 7.35 4.16
CA ALA A 547 -12.30 8.69 3.98
C ALA A 547 -13.27 9.56 3.17
N ARG A 548 -13.05 10.88 3.15
CA ARG A 548 -13.84 11.84 2.38
C ARG A 548 -13.01 13.02 1.93
N ASP A 549 -13.34 13.57 0.78
CA ASP A 549 -12.95 14.92 0.41
C ASP A 549 -13.89 15.92 1.10
N MET A 550 -13.40 17.13 1.36
CA MET A 550 -14.21 18.23 1.88
C MET A 550 -14.33 19.32 0.84
N MET A 551 -15.57 19.76 0.63
CA MET A 551 -15.87 20.83 -0.32
C MET A 551 -15.44 22.20 0.25
N PRO A 552 -15.24 23.24 -0.61
CA PRO A 552 -14.75 24.54 -0.16
C PRO A 552 -15.58 25.18 0.97
N ASP A 553 -16.91 25.08 0.91
CA ASP A 553 -17.82 25.55 1.96
C ASP A 553 -17.61 24.82 3.28
N GLN A 554 -17.41 23.49 3.24
CA GLN A 554 -17.12 22.67 4.40
C GLN A 554 -15.75 23.00 5.01
N MET A 555 -14.77 23.32 4.16
CA MET A 555 -13.45 23.76 4.60
C MET A 555 -13.50 25.13 5.27
N ALA A 556 -14.25 26.09 4.73
CA ALA A 556 -14.44 27.41 5.36
C ALA A 556 -15.05 27.28 6.77
N ILE A 557 -16.06 26.42 6.95
CA ILE A 557 -16.65 26.12 8.26
C ILE A 557 -15.61 25.47 9.19
N ARG A 558 -14.82 24.53 8.66
CA ARG A 558 -13.79 23.83 9.42
C ARG A 558 -12.70 24.76 9.93
N GLU A 559 -12.22 25.68 9.09
CA GLU A 559 -11.23 26.69 9.46
C GLU A 559 -11.75 27.59 10.59
N VAL A 560 -13.02 27.97 10.57
CA VAL A 560 -13.63 28.76 11.66
C VAL A 560 -13.59 28.00 12.99
N ALA A 561 -13.91 26.70 12.99
CA ALA A 561 -13.86 25.93 14.23
C ALA A 561 -12.41 25.75 14.72
N PHE A 562 -11.46 25.47 13.82
CA PHE A 562 -10.05 25.41 14.18
C PHE A 562 -9.50 26.73 14.71
N ASP A 563 -9.92 27.86 14.14
CA ASP A 563 -9.58 29.20 14.62
C ASP A 563 -10.07 29.40 16.05
N LYS A 564 -11.34 29.07 16.34
CA LYS A 564 -11.92 29.17 17.69
C LYS A 564 -11.15 28.31 18.69
N ILE A 565 -10.93 27.04 18.36
CA ILE A 565 -10.21 26.08 19.22
C ILE A 565 -8.77 26.51 19.47
N THR A 566 -8.04 26.87 18.41
CA THR A 566 -6.64 27.29 18.49
C THR A 566 -6.48 28.57 19.32
N ARG A 567 -7.44 29.50 19.25
CA ARG A 567 -7.44 30.70 20.09
C ARG A 567 -7.54 30.36 21.58
N VAL A 568 -8.39 29.42 21.97
CA VAL A 568 -8.48 28.97 23.37
C VAL A 568 -7.19 28.28 23.81
N PHE A 569 -6.65 27.36 23.00
CA PHE A 569 -5.37 26.71 23.31
C PHE A 569 -4.23 27.71 23.53
N LYS A 570 -4.12 28.72 22.65
CA LYS A 570 -3.12 29.79 22.78
C LYS A 570 -3.38 30.72 23.95
N ARG A 571 -4.64 30.99 24.30
CA ARG A 571 -5.03 31.78 25.49
C ARG A 571 -4.52 31.13 26.77
N HIS A 572 -4.52 29.80 26.81
CA HIS A 572 -3.96 29.00 27.89
C HIS A 572 -2.44 28.76 27.79
N GLY A 573 -1.75 29.42 26.85
CA GLY A 573 -0.29 29.36 26.74
C GLY A 573 0.26 28.02 26.29
N ALA A 574 -0.54 27.17 25.63
CA ALA A 574 -0.06 25.91 25.08
C ALA A 574 0.80 26.11 23.82
N VAL A 575 1.90 25.39 23.74
CA VAL A 575 2.75 25.34 22.53
C VAL A 575 2.20 24.33 21.53
N SER A 576 2.41 24.55 20.23
CA SER A 576 2.07 23.57 19.20
C SER A 576 3.24 22.63 18.93
N ILE A 577 2.95 21.33 18.78
CA ILE A 577 3.90 20.34 18.25
C ILE A 577 3.28 19.64 17.03
N ASP A 578 4.10 18.93 16.27
CA ASP A 578 3.64 17.98 15.28
C ASP A 578 4.51 16.71 15.31
N THR A 579 3.93 15.58 14.93
CA THR A 579 4.62 14.29 14.86
C THR A 579 4.41 13.66 13.48
N PRO A 580 5.29 12.75 13.05
CA PRO A 580 5.05 11.98 11.84
C PRO A 580 3.67 11.30 11.84
N VAL A 581 3.11 11.10 10.65
CA VAL A 581 1.80 10.46 10.48
C VAL A 581 1.83 8.95 10.81
N PHE A 582 3.01 8.34 10.69
CA PHE A 582 3.30 6.97 11.06
C PHE A 582 4.31 6.92 12.21
N GLU A 583 4.17 5.91 13.06
CA GLU A 583 5.12 5.58 14.12
C GLU A 583 5.70 4.18 13.83
N LEU A 584 6.79 3.82 14.51
CA LEU A 584 7.20 2.43 14.59
C LEU A 584 6.05 1.60 15.16
N ARG A 585 5.74 0.45 14.57
CA ARG A 585 4.61 -0.40 14.99
C ARG A 585 4.66 -0.71 16.49
N GLU A 586 5.84 -1.01 17.02
CA GLU A 586 6.08 -1.28 18.44
C GLU A 586 5.72 -0.11 19.36
N THR A 587 5.78 1.13 18.87
CA THR A 587 5.37 2.33 19.65
C THR A 587 3.87 2.29 19.95
N LEU A 588 3.07 1.75 19.03
CA LEU A 588 1.61 1.71 19.14
C LEU A 588 1.10 0.39 19.76
N MET A 589 1.89 -0.68 19.71
CA MET A 589 1.48 -1.99 20.22
C MET A 589 1.34 -2.01 21.75
N GLY A 590 0.27 -2.67 22.22
CA GLY A 590 0.02 -2.88 23.66
C GLY A 590 -0.46 -1.64 24.42
N LYS A 591 -0.74 -0.51 23.74
CA LYS A 591 -1.20 0.74 24.37
C LYS A 591 -2.72 0.91 24.38
N TYR A 592 -3.41 0.29 23.42
CA TYR A 592 -4.83 0.52 23.15
C TYR A 592 -5.73 -0.68 23.47
N GLY A 593 -5.23 -1.71 24.15
CA GLY A 593 -6.02 -2.92 24.43
C GLY A 593 -6.55 -3.58 23.14
N GLU A 594 -7.85 -3.90 23.11
CA GLU A 594 -8.52 -4.55 21.98
C GLU A 594 -8.50 -3.70 20.69
N ASP A 595 -8.47 -2.38 20.82
CA ASP A 595 -8.47 -1.44 19.70
C ASP A 595 -7.17 -1.47 18.89
N SER A 596 -6.10 -2.09 19.42
CA SER A 596 -4.83 -2.28 18.71
C SER A 596 -5.01 -3.03 17.37
N LYS A 597 -6.06 -3.85 17.23
CA LYS A 597 -6.40 -4.57 15.98
C LYS A 597 -6.88 -3.64 14.85
N LEU A 598 -7.26 -2.41 15.20
CA LEU A 598 -7.82 -1.42 14.28
C LEU A 598 -6.75 -0.48 13.71
N ILE A 599 -5.47 -0.71 13.98
CA ILE A 599 -4.36 0.10 13.47
C ILE A 599 -4.12 -0.20 11.97
N TYR A 600 -3.79 0.84 11.21
CA TYR A 600 -3.33 0.72 9.83
C TYR A 600 -1.82 0.46 9.79
N ASP A 601 -1.43 -0.74 9.35
CA ASP A 601 -0.02 -1.07 9.10
C ASP A 601 0.37 -0.70 7.66
N LEU A 602 1.59 -0.17 7.50
CA LEU A 602 2.19 0.05 6.18
C LEU A 602 2.69 -1.30 5.63
N ALA A 603 2.80 -1.38 4.30
CA ALA A 603 3.37 -2.57 3.67
C ALA A 603 4.87 -2.67 4.01
N ASP A 604 5.32 -3.87 4.34
CA ASP A 604 6.75 -4.14 4.54
C ASP A 604 7.47 -4.06 3.18
N GLN A 605 8.44 -3.15 3.10
CA GLN A 605 9.27 -2.91 1.92
C GLN A 605 10.74 -3.27 2.16
N GLY A 606 11.06 -4.00 3.24
CA GLY A 606 12.41 -4.41 3.63
C GLY A 606 13.09 -3.45 4.61
N GLY A 607 12.33 -2.65 5.34
CA GLY A 607 12.80 -1.67 6.32
C GLY A 607 12.07 -1.78 7.66
N GLU A 608 11.95 -0.67 8.37
CA GLU A 608 11.22 -0.61 9.63
C GLU A 608 9.72 -0.92 9.44
N ILE A 609 9.13 -1.62 10.39
CA ILE A 609 7.69 -1.91 10.38
C ILE A 609 6.94 -0.72 10.97
N LEU A 610 6.17 -0.04 10.12
CA LEU A 610 5.50 1.21 10.44
C LEU A 610 3.98 1.05 10.48
N SER A 611 3.34 1.87 11.30
CA SER A 611 1.89 1.93 11.43
C SER A 611 1.42 3.38 11.52
N LEU A 612 0.27 3.70 10.92
CA LEU A 612 -0.34 5.04 11.06
C LEU A 612 -0.80 5.26 12.50
N ARG A 613 -0.63 6.48 13.00
CA ARG A 613 -1.05 6.86 14.36
C ARG A 613 -2.56 6.70 14.56
N TYR A 614 -2.93 6.02 15.65
CA TYR A 614 -4.31 5.77 16.04
C TYR A 614 -4.94 6.96 16.78
N ASP A 615 -4.12 7.69 17.53
CA ASP A 615 -4.42 8.93 18.24
C ASP A 615 -3.23 9.90 18.22
N LEU A 616 -3.31 11.01 18.97
CA LEU A 616 -2.19 11.94 19.18
C LEU A 616 -1.54 11.81 20.58
N THR A 617 -2.17 11.09 21.51
CA THR A 617 -1.67 10.89 22.89
C THR A 617 -0.43 10.00 22.94
N VAL A 618 -0.42 8.86 22.26
CA VAL A 618 0.73 7.94 22.26
C VAL A 618 1.93 8.54 21.54
N PRO A 619 1.78 9.18 20.36
CA PRO A 619 2.85 9.97 19.75
C PRO A 619 3.40 11.06 20.68
N PHE A 620 2.53 11.71 21.47
CA PHE A 620 2.97 12.69 22.46
C PHE A 620 3.75 12.07 23.62
N ALA A 621 3.32 10.93 24.15
CA ALA A 621 4.08 10.22 25.19
C ALA A 621 5.46 9.78 24.71
N ARG A 622 5.56 9.28 23.46
CA ARG A 622 6.83 8.97 22.79
C ARG A 622 7.69 10.22 22.59
N PHE A 623 7.08 11.37 22.25
CA PHE A 623 7.79 12.65 22.11
C PHE A 623 8.41 13.09 23.44
N VAL A 624 7.64 13.08 24.52
CA VAL A 624 8.10 13.46 25.86
C VAL A 624 9.25 12.55 26.30
N ALA A 625 9.09 11.24 26.12
CA ALA A 625 10.10 10.25 26.47
C ALA A 625 11.41 10.41 25.67
N LEU A 626 11.31 10.48 24.34
CA LEU A 626 12.46 10.56 23.43
C LEU A 626 13.30 11.82 23.66
N HIS A 627 12.64 12.95 23.92
CA HIS A 627 13.32 14.24 24.11
C HIS A 627 13.62 14.57 25.57
N GLY A 628 13.29 13.67 26.52
CA GLY A 628 13.53 13.89 27.94
C GLY A 628 12.82 15.11 28.52
N VAL A 629 11.62 15.44 28.01
CA VAL A 629 10.87 16.63 28.41
C VAL A 629 10.27 16.41 29.80
N GLY A 630 10.69 17.22 30.78
CA GLY A 630 10.18 17.11 32.16
C GLY A 630 8.80 17.72 32.37
N ASN A 631 8.49 18.78 31.63
CA ASN A 631 7.24 19.53 31.74
C ASN A 631 6.90 20.21 30.41
N ILE A 632 5.65 20.10 29.97
CA ILE A 632 5.17 20.73 28.73
C ILE A 632 3.65 20.86 28.75
N LYS A 633 3.13 22.00 28.30
CA LYS A 633 1.72 22.23 28.01
C LYS A 633 1.58 22.47 26.51
N ARG A 634 0.90 21.57 25.81
CA ARG A 634 0.86 21.57 24.33
C ARG A 634 -0.53 21.38 23.76
N TYR A 635 -0.70 21.80 22.51
CA TYR A 635 -1.81 21.36 21.68
C TYR A 635 -1.31 20.73 20.37
N HIS A 636 -2.11 19.83 19.79
CA HIS A 636 -1.83 19.18 18.50
C HIS A 636 -3.15 18.96 17.76
N ILE A 637 -3.26 19.52 16.55
CA ILE A 637 -4.44 19.36 15.68
C ILE A 637 -4.00 18.62 14.43
N ALA A 638 -4.39 17.35 14.30
CA ALA A 638 -3.96 16.54 13.17
C ALA A 638 -4.92 15.37 12.88
N LYS A 639 -4.77 14.79 11.69
CA LYS A 639 -5.50 13.57 11.30
C LYS A 639 -4.96 12.32 12.01
N VAL A 640 -5.87 11.42 12.32
CA VAL A 640 -5.63 10.08 12.88
C VAL A 640 -6.38 9.01 12.10
N TYR A 641 -5.95 7.76 12.23
CA TYR A 641 -6.36 6.67 11.35
C TYR A 641 -6.82 5.44 12.14
N ARG A 642 -8.08 5.03 11.94
CA ARG A 642 -8.67 3.87 12.64
C ARG A 642 -9.40 3.00 11.64
N ARG A 643 -9.09 1.70 11.55
CA ARG A 643 -9.71 0.71 10.63
C ARG A 643 -11.11 0.27 11.07
N ASP A 644 -11.83 1.16 11.71
CA ASP A 644 -13.16 0.93 12.23
C ASP A 644 -14.18 0.65 11.10
N GLN A 645 -15.36 0.16 11.44
CA GLN A 645 -16.46 0.03 10.48
C GLN A 645 -17.10 1.43 10.30
N PRO A 646 -16.93 2.06 9.11
CA PRO A 646 -17.34 3.44 8.93
C PRO A 646 -18.87 3.57 8.94
N GLN A 647 -19.38 4.60 9.62
CA GLN A 647 -20.78 5.01 9.61
C GLN A 647 -20.83 6.48 9.15
N MET A 648 -20.79 6.68 7.84
CA MET A 648 -20.66 8.03 7.23
C MET A 648 -21.77 8.97 7.70
N ALA A 649 -23.01 8.49 7.79
CA ALA A 649 -24.17 9.27 8.23
C ALA A 649 -24.11 9.68 9.72
N ARG A 650 -23.25 9.04 10.53
CA ARG A 650 -23.07 9.31 11.97
C ARG A 650 -21.70 9.91 12.29
N GLY A 651 -20.95 10.35 11.26
CA GLY A 651 -19.64 10.99 11.44
C GLY A 651 -18.51 10.06 11.91
N ARG A 652 -18.66 8.73 11.75
CA ARG A 652 -17.63 7.75 12.10
C ARG A 652 -16.81 7.38 10.86
N PHE A 653 -15.62 7.96 10.77
CA PHE A 653 -14.71 7.82 9.63
C PHE A 653 -13.49 6.97 9.99
N ARG A 654 -12.72 6.57 8.97
CA ARG A 654 -11.43 5.88 9.12
C ARG A 654 -10.25 6.84 9.13
N GLU A 655 -10.43 8.00 8.51
CA GLU A 655 -9.53 9.15 8.59
C GLU A 655 -10.35 10.33 9.13
N PHE A 656 -9.87 10.96 10.20
CA PHE A 656 -10.52 12.14 10.78
C PHE A 656 -9.56 12.96 11.64
N PHE A 657 -9.91 14.21 11.94
CA PHE A 657 -9.11 15.05 12.82
C PHE A 657 -9.37 14.78 14.31
N GLN A 658 -8.31 14.90 15.10
CA GLN A 658 -8.36 15.13 16.54
C GLN A 658 -7.75 16.50 16.86
N CYS A 659 -8.27 17.15 17.91
CA CYS A 659 -7.72 18.41 18.43
C CYS A 659 -7.40 18.20 19.90
N ASP A 660 -6.13 17.93 20.20
CA ASP A 660 -5.70 17.51 21.52
C ASP A 660 -5.01 18.66 22.26
N PHE A 661 -5.25 18.75 23.56
CA PHE A 661 -4.60 19.66 24.49
C PHE A 661 -4.17 18.89 25.73
N ASP A 662 -2.89 18.96 26.08
CA ASP A 662 -2.31 18.12 27.10
C ASP A 662 -1.29 18.88 27.96
N ILE A 663 -1.27 18.58 29.25
CA ILE A 663 -0.33 19.09 30.23
C ILE A 663 0.41 17.90 30.82
N ALA A 664 1.72 17.83 30.56
CA ALA A 664 2.64 16.84 31.13
C ALA A 664 3.60 17.51 32.12
N GLY A 665 3.88 16.82 33.22
CA GLY A 665 4.78 17.26 34.29
C GLY A 665 4.22 16.99 35.68
N SER A 666 5.08 17.12 36.69
CA SER A 666 4.69 16.97 38.09
C SER A 666 4.24 18.32 38.67
N TYR A 667 2.98 18.40 39.09
CA TYR A 667 2.33 19.60 39.60
C TYR A 667 1.50 19.27 40.85
N PRO A 668 1.05 20.28 41.62
CA PRO A 668 0.07 20.05 42.68
C PRO A 668 -1.20 19.38 42.17
N THR A 669 -1.75 18.51 43.00
CA THR A 669 -2.90 17.66 42.69
C THR A 669 -4.08 18.46 42.13
N MET A 670 -4.69 17.95 41.05
CA MET A 670 -5.87 18.50 40.36
C MET A 670 -5.72 19.87 39.70
N VAL A 671 -4.58 20.57 39.82
CA VAL A 671 -4.40 21.89 39.18
C VAL A 671 -4.43 21.79 37.65
N PRO A 672 -3.65 20.90 36.99
CA PRO A 672 -3.70 20.76 35.54
C PRO A 672 -5.03 20.18 35.04
N ASP A 673 -5.63 19.27 35.80
CA ASP A 673 -6.92 18.63 35.48
C ASP A 673 -8.04 19.67 35.39
N ALA A 674 -8.04 20.62 36.33
CA ALA A 674 -8.99 21.72 36.35
C ALA A 674 -8.78 22.67 35.16
N GLU A 675 -7.52 22.97 34.78
CA GLU A 675 -7.22 23.80 33.59
C GLU A 675 -7.70 23.12 32.30
N VAL A 676 -7.46 21.81 32.15
CA VAL A 676 -7.89 21.06 30.94
C VAL A 676 -9.42 21.07 30.80
N LEU A 677 -10.16 20.89 31.90
CA LEU A 677 -11.62 20.99 31.88
C LEU A 677 -12.10 22.43 31.60
N LYS A 678 -11.40 23.45 32.12
CA LYS A 678 -11.69 24.84 31.79
C LYS A 678 -11.51 25.12 30.30
N VAL A 679 -10.43 24.64 29.69
CA VAL A 679 -10.18 24.73 28.24
C VAL A 679 -11.31 24.08 27.45
N LEU A 680 -11.76 22.89 27.87
CA LEU A 680 -12.87 22.19 27.23
C LEU A 680 -14.16 23.02 27.28
N VAL A 681 -14.52 23.55 28.46
CA VAL A 681 -15.72 24.40 28.64
C VAL A 681 -15.64 25.65 27.76
N GLU A 682 -14.51 26.37 27.77
CA GLU A 682 -14.34 27.55 26.91
C GLU A 682 -14.47 27.24 25.42
N ILE A 683 -13.94 26.09 24.96
CA ILE A 683 -14.07 25.67 23.57
C ILE A 683 -15.54 25.42 23.22
N LEU A 684 -16.28 24.67 24.05
CA LEU A 684 -17.67 24.32 23.78
C LEU A 684 -18.58 25.54 23.81
N ASP A 685 -18.33 26.48 24.74
CA ASP A 685 -19.03 27.77 24.82
C ASP A 685 -18.75 28.63 23.56
N ASP A 686 -17.48 28.77 23.16
CA ASP A 686 -17.08 29.55 21.97
C ASP A 686 -17.64 28.94 20.66
N LEU A 687 -17.79 27.61 20.60
CA LEU A 687 -18.34 26.91 19.42
C LEU A 687 -19.86 27.08 19.29
N GLN A 688 -20.59 27.34 20.38
CA GLN A 688 -22.04 27.60 20.39
C GLN A 688 -22.90 26.48 19.78
N LEU A 689 -22.60 25.23 20.13
CA LEU A 689 -23.23 24.03 19.54
C LEU A 689 -24.63 23.71 20.12
N GLY A 690 -25.05 24.42 21.16
CA GLY A 690 -26.24 24.12 21.96
C GLY A 690 -25.88 23.75 23.40
N ALA A 691 -26.88 23.30 24.17
CA ALA A 691 -26.66 22.85 25.54
C ALA A 691 -25.86 21.55 25.56
N TYR A 692 -24.89 21.47 26.47
CA TYR A 692 -24.02 20.31 26.62
C TYR A 692 -23.81 20.00 28.10
N GLU A 693 -23.30 18.80 28.36
CA GLU A 693 -22.82 18.38 29.67
C GLU A 693 -21.45 17.70 29.52
N VAL A 694 -20.62 17.82 30.55
CA VAL A 694 -19.35 17.12 30.66
C VAL A 694 -19.48 16.10 31.77
N LYS A 695 -19.68 14.84 31.39
CA LYS A 695 -19.66 13.71 32.31
C LYS A 695 -18.25 13.56 32.85
N LEU A 696 -18.12 13.40 34.16
CA LEU A 696 -16.84 13.26 34.84
C LEU A 696 -16.90 12.08 35.80
N ASN A 697 -15.84 11.29 35.81
CA ASN A 697 -15.62 10.20 36.75
C ASN A 697 -14.12 10.08 37.06
N HIS A 698 -13.74 9.10 37.89
CA HIS A 698 -12.35 8.83 38.24
C HIS A 698 -12.05 7.33 38.16
N ARG A 699 -10.94 6.93 37.54
CA ARG A 699 -10.56 5.52 37.32
C ARG A 699 -10.54 4.71 38.61
N ARG A 700 -9.93 5.24 39.68
CA ARG A 700 -9.94 4.60 41.00
C ARG A 700 -11.31 4.40 41.63
N LEU A 701 -12.30 5.25 41.34
CA LEU A 701 -13.68 5.01 41.77
C LEU A 701 -14.29 3.83 41.00
N LEU A 702 -13.98 3.75 39.72
CA LEU A 702 -14.41 2.65 38.86
C LEU A 702 -13.84 1.31 39.34
N ASP A 703 -12.54 1.27 39.63
CA ASP A 703 -11.89 0.07 40.16
C ASP A 703 -12.45 -0.31 41.53
N ALA A 704 -12.66 0.68 42.41
CA ALA A 704 -13.24 0.46 43.74
C ALA A 704 -14.68 -0.08 43.69
N MET A 705 -15.55 0.45 42.82
CA MET A 705 -16.93 -0.04 42.74
C MET A 705 -17.00 -1.49 42.27
N LEU A 706 -16.11 -1.89 41.34
CA LEU A 706 -16.03 -3.27 40.87
C LEU A 706 -15.47 -4.21 41.95
N ASP A 707 -14.46 -3.76 42.70
CA ASP A 707 -13.90 -4.52 43.82
C ASP A 707 -14.95 -4.70 44.93
N ILE A 708 -15.60 -3.61 45.35
CA ILE A 708 -16.67 -3.64 46.36
C ILE A 708 -17.82 -4.56 45.92
N ALA A 709 -18.22 -4.51 44.66
CA ALA A 709 -19.28 -5.36 44.12
C ALA A 709 -18.90 -6.85 44.12
N GLY A 710 -17.60 -7.19 44.14
CA GLY A 710 -17.09 -8.55 44.14
C GLY A 710 -16.73 -9.07 42.75
N VAL A 711 -16.38 -8.19 41.82
CA VAL A 711 -15.93 -8.59 40.48
C VAL A 711 -14.54 -9.24 40.59
N PRO A 712 -14.27 -10.37 39.92
CA PRO A 712 -12.92 -10.92 39.88
C PRO A 712 -11.97 -10.02 39.07
N PRO A 713 -10.70 -9.80 39.49
CA PRO A 713 -9.76 -8.92 38.78
C PRO A 713 -9.60 -9.24 37.29
N GLN A 714 -9.66 -10.52 36.93
CA GLN A 714 -9.53 -11.01 35.55
C GLN A 714 -10.70 -10.55 34.65
N LYS A 715 -11.84 -10.17 35.25
CA LYS A 715 -13.05 -9.72 34.56
C LYS A 715 -13.23 -8.20 34.58
N PHE A 716 -12.36 -7.44 35.22
CA PHE A 716 -12.50 -5.97 35.33
C PHE A 716 -12.68 -5.31 33.96
N ARG A 717 -11.81 -5.63 33.00
CA ARG A 717 -11.85 -5.04 31.66
C ARG A 717 -13.13 -5.41 30.88
N PRO A 718 -13.50 -6.70 30.73
CA PRO A 718 -14.79 -7.06 30.13
C PRO A 718 -15.98 -6.36 30.79
N ILE A 719 -16.00 -6.24 32.12
CA ILE A 719 -17.12 -5.60 32.82
C ILE A 719 -17.14 -4.08 32.61
N CYS A 720 -15.99 -3.39 32.61
CA CYS A 720 -15.90 -1.98 32.21
C CYS A 720 -16.49 -1.75 30.81
N SER A 721 -16.18 -2.65 29.87
CA SER A 721 -16.73 -2.61 28.51
C SER A 721 -18.26 -2.80 28.46
N ALA A 722 -18.85 -3.56 29.39
CA ALA A 722 -20.31 -3.66 29.49
C ALA A 722 -20.90 -2.36 30.07
N ILE A 723 -20.30 -1.80 31.13
CA ILE A 723 -20.73 -0.55 31.76
C ILE A 723 -20.73 0.60 30.74
N ASP A 724 -19.72 0.68 29.87
CA ASP A 724 -19.64 1.72 28.82
C ASP A 724 -20.88 1.76 27.92
N LYS A 725 -21.56 0.62 27.71
CA LYS A 725 -22.77 0.53 26.88
C LYS A 725 -24.01 1.13 27.53
N LEU A 726 -23.99 1.47 28.82
CA LEU A 726 -25.09 2.19 29.48
C LEU A 726 -25.36 3.56 28.87
N ASP A 727 -24.42 4.08 28.07
CA ASP A 727 -24.63 5.29 27.27
C ASP A 727 -25.67 5.11 26.14
N LYS A 728 -25.93 3.87 25.72
CA LYS A 728 -26.79 3.52 24.57
C LYS A 728 -27.86 2.47 24.90
N GLU A 729 -27.62 1.65 25.90
CA GLU A 729 -28.44 0.49 26.26
C GLU A 729 -28.99 0.64 27.68
N PRO A 730 -30.22 0.16 27.94
CA PRO A 730 -30.78 0.18 29.28
C PRO A 730 -30.04 -0.80 30.22
N TRP A 731 -30.15 -0.55 31.52
CA TRP A 731 -29.48 -1.36 32.56
C TRP A 731 -29.76 -2.86 32.42
N GLU A 732 -30.99 -3.25 32.06
CA GLU A 732 -31.40 -4.64 31.90
C GLU A 732 -30.60 -5.37 30.82
N ALA A 733 -30.31 -4.70 29.71
CA ALA A 733 -29.53 -5.26 28.61
C ALA A 733 -28.05 -5.41 29.02
N VAL A 734 -27.49 -4.37 29.64
CA VAL A 734 -26.11 -4.38 30.14
C VAL A 734 -25.92 -5.44 31.23
N ARG A 735 -26.88 -5.58 32.14
CA ARG A 735 -26.89 -6.63 33.15
C ARG A 735 -26.93 -8.03 32.53
N ALA A 736 -27.79 -8.24 31.52
CA ALA A 736 -27.87 -9.51 30.81
C ALA A 736 -26.53 -9.87 30.17
N GLU A 737 -25.87 -8.92 29.49
CA GLU A 737 -24.51 -9.13 28.94
C GLU A 737 -23.49 -9.51 30.03
N MET A 738 -23.49 -8.80 31.17
CA MET A 738 -22.56 -9.11 32.27
C MET A 738 -22.74 -10.54 32.80
N VAL A 739 -23.98 -11.00 32.91
CA VAL A 739 -24.30 -12.30 33.50
C VAL A 739 -24.19 -13.43 32.48
N GLU A 740 -24.82 -13.29 31.33
CA GLU A 740 -25.00 -14.35 30.33
C GLU A 740 -23.77 -14.50 29.43
N GLU A 741 -23.16 -13.40 29.00
CA GLU A 741 -22.00 -13.44 28.09
C GLU A 741 -20.67 -13.41 28.84
N LYS A 742 -20.56 -12.53 29.84
CA LYS A 742 -19.30 -12.32 30.60
C LYS A 742 -19.22 -13.20 31.86
N GLY A 743 -20.28 -13.94 32.17
CA GLY A 743 -20.32 -14.96 33.22
C GLY A 743 -20.16 -14.40 34.63
N LEU A 744 -20.68 -13.20 34.90
CA LEU A 744 -20.68 -12.60 36.23
C LEU A 744 -21.87 -13.13 37.04
N PRO A 745 -21.72 -13.44 38.34
CA PRO A 745 -22.87 -13.81 39.16
C PRO A 745 -23.92 -12.69 39.20
N GLY A 746 -25.21 -13.02 39.09
CA GLY A 746 -26.29 -12.02 39.03
C GLY A 746 -26.26 -11.00 40.17
N HIS A 747 -26.05 -11.46 41.40
CA HIS A 747 -25.96 -10.58 42.58
C HIS A 747 -24.77 -9.61 42.53
N VAL A 748 -23.66 -9.97 41.87
CA VAL A 748 -22.52 -9.07 41.66
C VAL A 748 -22.89 -8.00 40.64
N ALA A 749 -23.57 -8.37 39.54
CA ALA A 749 -24.09 -7.42 38.57
C ALA A 749 -25.09 -6.45 39.20
N ASP A 750 -26.00 -6.94 40.05
CA ASP A 750 -26.96 -6.11 40.78
C ASP A 750 -26.26 -5.07 41.67
N ARG A 751 -25.19 -5.46 42.37
CA ARG A 751 -24.37 -4.55 43.18
C ARG A 751 -23.61 -3.52 42.36
N ILE A 752 -23.15 -3.86 41.14
CA ILE A 752 -22.60 -2.86 40.20
C ILE A 752 -23.69 -1.84 39.86
N GLY A 753 -24.93 -2.31 39.63
CA GLY A 753 -26.10 -1.49 39.35
C GLY A 753 -26.34 -0.38 40.37
N GLU A 754 -26.13 -0.67 41.66
CA GLU A 754 -26.27 0.30 42.76
C GLU A 754 -25.34 1.52 42.59
N PHE A 755 -24.16 1.33 41.99
CA PHE A 755 -23.19 2.41 41.77
C PHE A 755 -23.37 3.11 40.42
N VAL A 756 -23.50 2.36 39.33
CA VAL A 756 -23.44 2.94 37.97
C VAL A 756 -24.67 3.79 37.63
N VAL A 757 -25.77 3.67 38.37
CA VAL A 757 -26.94 4.56 38.21
C VAL A 757 -26.76 5.91 38.92
N LEU A 758 -25.71 6.07 39.75
CA LEU A 758 -25.47 7.29 40.49
C LEU A 758 -24.87 8.37 39.58
N ARG A 759 -25.66 9.43 39.40
CA ARG A 759 -25.32 10.58 38.57
C ARG A 759 -25.96 11.84 39.13
N GLY A 760 -25.24 12.96 39.11
CA GLY A 760 -25.81 14.22 39.58
C GLY A 760 -24.87 15.41 39.57
N GLN A 761 -25.30 16.46 40.27
CA GLN A 761 -24.53 17.68 40.47
C GLN A 761 -23.24 17.38 41.26
N PRO A 762 -22.06 17.89 40.84
CA PRO A 762 -20.76 17.48 41.39
C PRO A 762 -20.67 17.55 42.92
N GLN A 763 -20.99 18.70 43.52
CA GLN A 763 -20.87 18.90 44.97
C GLN A 763 -21.90 18.08 45.76
N GLN A 764 -23.11 17.92 45.24
CA GLN A 764 -24.19 17.18 45.91
C GLN A 764 -23.89 15.69 45.93
N LEU A 765 -23.54 15.11 44.78
CA LEU A 765 -23.20 13.69 44.70
C LEU A 765 -21.92 13.39 45.49
N LEU A 766 -20.92 14.27 45.41
CA LEU A 766 -19.70 14.12 46.22
C LEU A 766 -20.02 14.06 47.72
N ALA A 767 -20.90 14.94 48.22
CA ALA A 767 -21.30 14.93 49.63
C ALA A 767 -21.87 13.56 50.04
N THR A 768 -22.80 13.00 49.25
CA THR A 768 -23.38 11.67 49.46
C THR A 768 -22.32 10.56 49.43
N LEU A 769 -21.42 10.58 48.44
CA LEU A 769 -20.39 9.53 48.31
C LEU A 769 -19.33 9.59 49.41
N THR A 770 -19.18 10.73 50.09
CA THR A 770 -18.25 10.94 51.20
C THR A 770 -18.85 10.71 52.58
N GLU A 771 -20.14 10.36 52.66
CA GLU A 771 -20.75 9.94 53.93
C GLU A 771 -20.03 8.71 54.48
N ALA A 772 -19.76 8.69 55.79
CA ALA A 772 -18.97 7.61 56.43
C ALA A 772 -19.61 6.21 56.28
N SER A 773 -20.92 6.15 56.05
CA SER A 773 -21.67 4.92 55.78
C SER A 773 -21.57 4.44 54.32
N HIS A 774 -21.12 5.27 53.38
CA HIS A 774 -21.09 4.92 51.97
C HIS A 774 -19.91 3.97 51.66
N PRO A 775 -20.10 2.86 50.91
CA PRO A 775 -19.04 1.89 50.64
C PRO A 775 -17.79 2.50 49.99
N LEU A 776 -17.96 3.47 49.07
CA LEU A 776 -16.84 4.17 48.43
C LEU A 776 -16.04 5.07 49.38
N ALA A 777 -16.64 5.58 50.47
CA ALA A 777 -15.91 6.35 51.48
C ALA A 777 -15.04 5.45 52.38
N GLN A 778 -15.42 4.18 52.53
CA GLN A 778 -14.71 3.21 53.38
C GLN A 778 -13.55 2.52 52.65
N HIS A 779 -13.58 2.49 51.33
CA HIS A 779 -12.51 1.89 50.52
C HIS A 779 -11.39 2.93 50.26
N ALA A 780 -10.15 2.54 50.55
CA ALA A 780 -9.03 3.49 50.66
C ALA A 780 -8.72 4.26 49.36
N GLU A 781 -8.68 3.58 48.22
CA GLU A 781 -8.38 4.22 46.92
C GLU A 781 -9.52 5.13 46.45
N SER A 782 -10.77 4.77 46.75
CA SER A 782 -11.92 5.60 46.38
C SER A 782 -12.04 6.81 47.30
N ALA A 783 -11.77 6.68 48.59
CA ALA A 783 -11.71 7.82 49.51
C ALA A 783 -10.66 8.85 49.05
N ALA A 784 -9.46 8.41 48.66
CA ALA A 784 -8.44 9.29 48.09
C ALA A 784 -8.91 9.98 46.80
N ALA A 785 -9.57 9.25 45.90
CA ALA A 785 -10.14 9.81 44.68
C ALA A 785 -11.27 10.83 44.95
N LEU A 786 -12.11 10.61 45.98
CA LEU A 786 -13.16 11.57 46.37
C LEU A 786 -12.57 12.87 46.92
N GLU A 787 -11.46 12.81 47.67
CA GLU A 787 -10.72 14.00 48.13
C GLU A 787 -10.11 14.80 46.96
N GLU A 788 -9.57 14.09 45.97
CA GLU A 788 -9.11 14.70 44.72
C GLU A 788 -10.26 15.38 43.98
N LEU A 789 -11.39 14.70 43.81
CA LEU A 789 -12.58 15.28 43.18
C LEU A 789 -13.12 16.48 43.96
N ARG A 790 -13.06 16.48 45.30
CA ARG A 790 -13.41 17.66 46.12
C ARG A 790 -12.53 18.86 45.76
N THR A 791 -11.24 18.63 45.66
CA THR A 791 -10.26 19.65 45.28
C THR A 791 -10.53 20.16 43.86
N LEU A 792 -10.75 19.25 42.91
CA LEU A 792 -11.07 19.56 41.53
C LEU A 792 -12.34 20.41 41.40
N PHE A 793 -13.43 20.01 42.08
CA PHE A 793 -14.69 20.76 42.02
C PHE A 793 -14.57 22.15 42.62
N GLY A 794 -13.78 22.32 43.69
CA GLY A 794 -13.46 23.65 44.23
C GLY A 794 -12.70 24.53 43.24
N PHE A 795 -11.73 23.98 42.51
CA PHE A 795 -11.02 24.71 41.46
C PHE A 795 -11.92 25.07 40.27
N LEU A 796 -12.77 24.14 39.83
CA LEU A 796 -13.70 24.40 38.72
C LEU A 796 -14.75 25.45 39.11
N GLU A 797 -15.21 25.47 40.36
CA GLU A 797 -16.09 26.52 40.87
C GLU A 797 -15.40 27.89 40.84
N ALA A 798 -14.16 27.97 41.35
CA ALA A 798 -13.36 29.19 41.34
C ALA A 798 -13.08 29.71 39.91
N MET A 799 -12.98 28.82 38.92
CA MET A 799 -12.78 29.17 37.50
C MET A 799 -14.09 29.37 36.71
N GLY A 800 -15.25 29.25 37.36
CA GLY A 800 -16.55 29.36 36.71
C GLY A 800 -16.81 28.27 35.66
N ALA A 801 -16.26 27.07 35.85
CA ALA A 801 -16.34 25.94 34.93
C ALA A 801 -17.13 24.74 35.48
N LEU A 802 -17.62 24.80 36.73
CA LEU A 802 -18.34 23.69 37.36
C LEU A 802 -19.74 23.45 36.78
N GLY A 803 -20.40 24.50 36.27
CA GLY A 803 -21.80 24.47 35.82
C GLY A 803 -22.16 23.33 34.85
N PRO A 804 -21.42 23.11 33.75
CA PRO A 804 -21.70 22.03 32.80
C PRO A 804 -21.21 20.64 33.24
N ILE A 805 -20.50 20.51 34.37
CA ILE A 805 -19.94 19.24 34.83
C ILE A 805 -21.03 18.38 35.49
N VAL A 806 -21.10 17.11 35.13
CA VAL A 806 -21.98 16.11 35.71
C VAL A 806 -21.13 14.98 36.27
N PHE A 807 -21.23 14.71 37.57
CA PHE A 807 -20.55 13.57 38.16
C PHE A 807 -21.36 12.31 37.88
N ASP A 808 -20.80 11.38 37.11
CA ASP A 808 -21.51 10.22 36.54
C ASP A 808 -20.68 8.94 36.70
N LEU A 809 -21.10 8.03 37.59
CA LEU A 809 -20.37 6.78 37.88
C LEU A 809 -20.51 5.73 36.76
N SER A 810 -21.43 5.92 35.81
CA SER A 810 -21.54 5.05 34.62
C SER A 810 -20.42 5.29 33.61
N LEU A 811 -19.71 6.42 33.69
CA LEU A 811 -18.64 6.73 32.75
C LEU A 811 -17.44 5.79 32.98
N ALA A 812 -17.41 4.71 32.20
CA ALA A 812 -16.34 3.72 32.15
C ALA A 812 -15.47 3.83 30.90
N ARG A 813 -15.74 4.86 30.08
CA ARG A 813 -15.11 5.08 28.79
C ARG A 813 -13.66 5.52 28.98
N GLY A 814 -12.74 4.83 28.32
CA GLY A 814 -11.34 5.25 28.35
C GLY A 814 -10.42 4.25 27.68
N LEU A 815 -9.36 4.77 27.07
CA LEU A 815 -8.24 3.95 26.64
C LEU A 815 -7.57 3.38 27.91
N ASP A 816 -7.03 2.16 27.81
CA ASP A 816 -6.48 1.38 28.93
C ASP A 816 -5.39 2.12 29.75
N TYR A 817 -4.91 3.27 29.27
CA TYR A 817 -3.85 4.06 29.87
C TYR A 817 -4.31 5.12 30.90
N TYR A 818 -5.60 5.36 31.10
CA TYR A 818 -6.05 6.34 32.11
C TYR A 818 -5.84 5.84 33.54
N THR A 819 -5.33 6.73 34.41
CA THR A 819 -4.97 6.47 35.81
C THR A 819 -5.77 7.30 36.81
N GLY A 820 -6.33 8.43 36.38
CA GLY A 820 -7.00 9.40 37.25
C GLY A 820 -8.41 9.77 36.78
N VAL A 821 -8.71 11.07 36.74
CA VAL A 821 -9.97 11.58 36.20
C VAL A 821 -10.18 11.16 34.74
N ILE A 822 -11.44 10.94 34.38
CA ILE A 822 -11.90 10.66 33.03
C ILE A 822 -13.15 11.50 32.77
N TYR A 823 -13.27 12.05 31.58
CA TYR A 823 -14.40 12.90 31.23
C TYR A 823 -14.79 12.80 29.77
N GLU A 824 -16.07 13.06 29.51
CA GLU A 824 -16.69 12.98 28.21
C GLU A 824 -17.75 14.07 28.07
N ALA A 825 -17.65 14.88 27.02
CA ALA A 825 -18.65 15.89 26.69
C ALA A 825 -19.68 15.35 25.70
N VAL A 826 -20.96 15.57 25.99
CA VAL A 826 -22.09 15.19 25.12
C VAL A 826 -23.06 16.35 24.97
N LEU A 827 -23.76 16.42 23.84
CA LEU A 827 -24.82 17.41 23.62
C LEU A 827 -26.14 16.94 24.20
N GLN A 828 -26.89 17.85 24.80
CA GLN A 828 -28.23 17.58 25.30
C GLN A 828 -29.25 17.58 24.15
N GLY A 829 -30.20 16.64 24.17
CA GLY A 829 -31.31 16.59 23.21
C GLY A 829 -30.95 16.13 21.79
N ALA A 830 -29.68 15.80 21.51
CA ALA A 830 -29.23 15.34 20.20
C ALA A 830 -28.50 13.99 20.32
N ASN A 831 -28.95 12.98 19.58
CA ASN A 831 -28.34 11.64 19.61
C ASN A 831 -27.08 11.57 18.71
N VAL A 832 -26.11 12.44 18.97
CA VAL A 832 -24.88 12.61 18.16
C VAL A 832 -23.69 11.83 18.74
N GLY A 833 -23.80 11.37 19.99
CA GLY A 833 -22.69 10.78 20.76
C GLY A 833 -21.73 11.86 21.30
N SER A 834 -20.59 11.43 21.85
CA SER A 834 -19.60 12.33 22.45
C SER A 834 -18.90 13.28 21.48
N ILE A 835 -18.70 14.53 21.90
CA ILE A 835 -18.05 15.58 21.11
C ILE A 835 -16.65 15.92 21.63
N ALA A 836 -16.30 15.48 22.84
CA ALA A 836 -14.94 15.55 23.38
C ALA A 836 -14.75 14.49 24.47
N ALA A 837 -13.52 14.05 24.67
CA ALA A 837 -13.18 13.14 25.75
C ALA A 837 -11.73 13.35 26.21
N GLY A 838 -11.42 12.96 27.44
CA GLY A 838 -10.07 13.04 27.97
C GLY A 838 -9.94 12.46 29.36
N GLY A 839 -8.77 12.66 29.94
CA GLY A 839 -8.46 12.19 31.29
C GLY A 839 -6.98 12.25 31.63
N ARG A 840 -6.65 11.78 32.83
CA ARG A 840 -5.29 11.70 33.38
C ARG A 840 -4.66 10.32 33.12
N TYR A 841 -3.41 10.28 32.65
CA TYR A 841 -2.72 9.08 32.15
C TYR A 841 -1.23 9.02 32.54
N ASP A 842 -0.95 9.00 33.84
CA ASP A 842 0.40 9.26 34.38
C ASP A 842 1.46 8.21 34.00
N LYS A 843 1.04 7.01 33.62
CA LYS A 843 1.94 5.87 33.36
C LYS A 843 2.37 5.75 31.91
N LEU A 844 1.73 6.46 30.97
CA LEU A 844 1.95 6.24 29.55
C LEU A 844 3.37 6.61 29.09
N VAL A 845 3.91 7.74 29.57
CA VAL A 845 5.29 8.18 29.27
C VAL A 845 6.32 7.21 29.87
N GLY A 846 6.04 6.68 31.05
CA GLY A 846 6.88 5.69 31.74
C GLY A 846 7.05 4.40 30.93
N MET A 847 6.06 4.03 30.12
CA MET A 847 6.17 2.85 29.25
C MET A 847 7.19 3.02 28.11
N PHE A 848 7.65 4.24 27.82
CA PHE A 848 8.66 4.52 26.79
C PHE A 848 10.04 4.81 27.38
N SER A 849 10.10 5.58 28.48
CA SER A 849 11.36 6.05 29.06
C SER A 849 11.79 5.33 30.34
N GLY A 850 10.91 4.50 30.93
CA GLY A 850 11.09 3.95 32.28
C GLY A 850 10.88 4.97 33.41
N LYS A 851 10.72 6.27 33.09
CA LYS A 851 10.47 7.34 34.04
C LYS A 851 9.03 7.84 33.91
N GLU A 852 8.30 7.84 35.03
CA GLU A 852 6.95 8.37 35.04
C GLU A 852 6.96 9.90 34.86
N VAL A 853 6.14 10.39 33.93
CA VAL A 853 5.84 11.80 33.74
C VAL A 853 4.31 11.91 33.76
N PRO A 854 3.72 12.42 34.85
CA PRO A 854 2.28 12.61 34.96
C PRO A 854 1.73 13.47 33.83
N ALA A 855 0.56 13.13 33.32
CA ALA A 855 -0.05 13.84 32.20
C ALA A 855 -1.58 13.79 32.23
N VAL A 856 -2.21 14.87 31.78
CA VAL A 856 -3.66 14.99 31.64
C VAL A 856 -3.98 15.79 30.39
N GLY A 857 -5.06 15.43 29.70
CA GLY A 857 -5.45 16.14 28.48
C GLY A 857 -6.85 15.84 27.98
N VAL A 858 -7.22 16.51 26.89
CA VAL A 858 -8.53 16.44 26.26
C VAL A 858 -8.39 16.43 24.74
N SER A 859 -9.23 15.65 24.07
CA SER A 859 -9.36 15.60 22.63
C SER A 859 -10.77 16.03 22.21
N ILE A 860 -10.87 16.99 21.29
CA ILE A 860 -12.14 17.39 20.68
C ILE A 860 -12.43 16.50 19.47
N GLY A 861 -13.57 15.82 19.50
CA GLY A 861 -14.12 15.01 18.41
C GLY A 861 -14.66 15.89 17.28
N ILE A 862 -13.76 16.55 16.57
CA ILE A 862 -14.09 17.70 15.74
C ILE A 862 -15.01 17.36 14.55
N GLU A 863 -15.01 16.12 14.05
CA GLU A 863 -15.89 15.74 12.93
C GLU A 863 -17.39 15.86 13.27
N ARG A 864 -17.77 15.56 14.53
CA ARG A 864 -19.16 15.72 14.99
C ARG A 864 -19.50 17.20 15.17
N VAL A 865 -18.58 17.96 15.76
CA VAL A 865 -18.67 19.42 15.88
C VAL A 865 -18.88 20.07 14.51
N PHE A 866 -18.10 19.68 13.50
CA PHE A 866 -18.24 20.19 12.14
C PHE A 866 -19.60 19.88 11.53
N ALA A 867 -20.11 18.66 11.67
CA ALA A 867 -21.42 18.31 11.14
C ALA A 867 -22.55 19.18 11.72
N ILE A 868 -22.46 19.50 13.01
CA ILE A 868 -23.43 20.36 13.70
C ILE A 868 -23.28 21.81 13.24
N MET A 869 -22.05 22.34 13.22
CA MET A 869 -21.78 23.70 12.75
C MET A 869 -22.20 23.88 11.29
N GLU A 870 -21.94 22.90 10.42
CA GLU A 870 -22.36 22.90 9.03
C GLU A 870 -23.89 23.00 8.92
N ALA A 871 -24.63 22.17 9.67
CA ALA A 871 -26.09 22.23 9.71
C ALA A 871 -26.62 23.57 10.21
N GLN A 872 -26.07 24.10 11.30
CA GLN A 872 -26.46 25.39 11.88
C GLN A 872 -26.18 26.56 10.93
N LEU A 873 -24.98 26.63 10.36
CA LEU A 873 -24.58 27.72 9.46
C LEU A 873 -25.33 27.68 8.13
N ARG A 874 -25.63 26.49 7.61
CA ARG A 874 -26.50 26.34 6.44
C ARG A 874 -27.92 26.80 6.72
N ALA A 875 -28.50 26.42 7.85
CA ALA A 875 -29.83 26.88 8.25
C ALA A 875 -29.88 28.41 8.46
N GLN A 876 -28.83 28.99 9.04
CA GLN A 876 -28.69 30.45 9.18
C GLN A 876 -28.56 31.14 7.82
N ALA A 877 -27.79 30.58 6.89
CA ALA A 877 -27.65 31.11 5.54
C ALA A 877 -28.97 31.05 4.77
N GLU A 878 -29.71 29.94 4.86
CA GLU A 878 -31.03 29.78 4.26
C GLU A 878 -32.05 30.77 4.84
N ALA A 879 -32.13 30.88 6.17
CA ALA A 879 -33.01 31.84 6.84
C ALA A 879 -32.67 33.30 6.51
N ALA A 880 -31.40 33.60 6.25
CA ALA A 880 -30.93 34.91 5.85
C ALA A 880 -31.05 35.18 4.33
N GLY A 881 -31.50 34.21 3.52
CA GLY A 881 -31.61 34.36 2.08
C GLY A 881 -30.25 34.47 1.36
N GLY A 882 -29.24 33.72 1.80
CA GLY A 882 -28.01 33.62 1.02
C GLY A 882 -27.16 32.40 1.33
N THR A 883 -25.84 32.52 1.17
CA THR A 883 -24.94 31.36 1.05
C THR A 883 -23.73 31.44 1.97
N ILE A 884 -23.07 30.28 2.12
CA ILE A 884 -21.78 30.20 2.80
C ILE A 884 -20.69 30.74 1.87
N ARG A 885 -19.89 31.68 2.36
CA ARG A 885 -18.74 32.20 1.60
C ARG A 885 -17.59 31.20 1.63
N GLU A 886 -17.16 30.80 0.45
CA GLU A 886 -16.03 29.87 0.25
C GLU A 886 -14.67 30.59 0.28
N THR A 887 -14.66 31.93 0.18
CA THR A 887 -13.46 32.76 0.14
C THR A 887 -13.54 33.94 1.10
N GLU A 888 -12.38 34.46 1.49
CA GLU A 888 -12.25 35.66 2.33
C GLU A 888 -12.03 36.95 1.50
N THR A 889 -12.33 36.94 0.20
CA THR A 889 -12.06 38.08 -0.68
C THR A 889 -12.85 39.31 -0.25
N GLU A 890 -12.15 40.40 -0.01
CA GLU A 890 -12.67 41.66 0.49
C GLU A 890 -12.99 42.63 -0.64
N VAL A 891 -12.19 42.62 -1.71
CA VAL A 891 -12.26 43.61 -2.78
C VAL A 891 -12.12 42.96 -4.15
N LEU A 892 -13.04 43.24 -5.07
CA LEU A 892 -12.86 42.93 -6.49
C LEU A 892 -12.42 44.18 -7.24
N VAL A 893 -11.28 44.12 -7.93
CA VAL A 893 -10.84 45.18 -8.85
C VAL A 893 -11.43 44.93 -10.23
N ALA A 894 -12.31 45.84 -10.64
CA ALA A 894 -13.04 45.80 -11.89
C ALA A 894 -12.73 47.01 -12.77
N SER A 895 -12.96 46.87 -14.07
CA SER A 895 -12.84 47.99 -15.00
C SER A 895 -13.85 47.91 -16.13
N ILE A 896 -14.05 49.05 -16.80
CA ILE A 896 -14.85 49.17 -18.02
C ILE A 896 -13.92 49.61 -19.16
N GLY A 897 -14.11 49.08 -20.37
CA GLY A 897 -13.32 49.44 -21.55
C GLY A 897 -12.15 48.50 -21.84
N GLY A 898 -11.41 48.82 -22.90
CA GLY A 898 -10.28 48.03 -23.41
C GLY A 898 -8.94 48.41 -22.78
N GLY A 899 -7.96 47.50 -22.74
CA GLY A 899 -6.58 47.82 -22.37
C GLY A 899 -6.33 48.06 -20.86
N MET A 900 -7.34 47.87 -20.02
CA MET A 900 -7.28 48.16 -18.57
C MET A 900 -6.69 47.03 -17.70
N GLN A 901 -6.39 45.87 -18.30
CA GLN A 901 -5.90 44.70 -17.55
C GLN A 901 -4.60 44.98 -16.76
N PRO A 902 -3.55 45.60 -17.33
CA PRO A 902 -2.34 45.92 -16.57
C PRO A 902 -2.62 46.81 -15.35
N ARG A 903 -3.60 47.73 -15.45
CA ARG A 903 -3.97 48.60 -14.34
C ARG A 903 -4.74 47.84 -13.26
N ARG A 904 -5.67 46.96 -13.61
CA ARG A 904 -6.37 46.08 -12.63
C ARG A 904 -5.36 45.23 -11.86
N MET A 905 -4.40 44.63 -12.57
CA MET A 905 -3.34 43.83 -11.97
C MET A 905 -2.42 44.66 -11.07
N ARG A 906 -2.05 45.87 -11.49
CA ARG A 906 -1.23 46.78 -10.67
C ARG A 906 -1.95 47.17 -9.38
N LEU A 907 -3.22 47.55 -9.45
CA LEU A 907 -3.99 47.95 -8.28
C LEU A 907 -4.23 46.76 -7.35
N ALA A 908 -4.57 45.58 -7.88
CA ALA A 908 -4.66 44.37 -7.06
C ALA A 908 -3.34 44.02 -6.37
N ALA A 909 -2.20 44.16 -7.07
CA ALA A 909 -0.87 43.96 -6.46
C ALA A 909 -0.59 44.97 -5.33
N GLN A 910 -1.01 46.22 -5.49
CA GLN A 910 -0.89 47.24 -4.43
C GLN A 910 -1.79 46.91 -3.22
N LEU A 911 -3.02 46.43 -3.46
CA LEU A 911 -3.92 45.97 -2.39
C LEU A 911 -3.33 44.77 -1.63
N TRP A 912 -2.77 43.79 -2.35
CA TRP A 912 -2.08 42.65 -1.73
C TRP A 912 -0.86 43.10 -0.92
N ALA A 913 -0.06 44.03 -1.42
CA ALA A 913 1.08 44.60 -0.70
C ALA A 913 0.66 45.32 0.61
N ALA A 914 -0.58 45.80 0.67
CA ALA A 914 -1.19 46.40 1.85
C ALA A 914 -1.92 45.40 2.78
N GLY A 915 -1.88 44.10 2.46
CA GLY A 915 -2.54 43.05 3.23
C GLY A 915 -4.06 42.93 3.01
N ILE A 916 -4.60 43.60 1.99
CA ILE A 916 -6.03 43.53 1.64
C ILE A 916 -6.27 42.32 0.73
N ARG A 917 -7.28 41.50 1.04
CA ARG A 917 -7.64 40.31 0.25
C ARG A 917 -8.39 40.73 -1.01
N ALA A 918 -7.66 40.98 -2.10
CA ALA A 918 -8.24 41.46 -3.36
C ALA A 918 -8.21 40.40 -4.48
N GLU A 919 -9.10 40.55 -5.47
CA GLU A 919 -9.11 39.77 -6.71
C GLU A 919 -9.31 40.67 -7.94
N PHE A 920 -9.07 40.14 -9.15
CA PHE A 920 -9.45 40.77 -10.41
C PHE A 920 -9.81 39.72 -11.47
N GLY A 921 -10.66 40.09 -12.44
CA GLY A 921 -11.04 39.18 -13.53
C GLY A 921 -9.90 38.94 -14.53
N TYR A 922 -9.68 37.67 -14.90
CA TYR A 922 -8.61 37.24 -15.82
C TYR A 922 -8.88 37.48 -17.32
N LYS A 923 -10.10 37.91 -17.69
CA LYS A 923 -10.39 38.33 -19.06
C LYS A 923 -9.73 39.69 -19.31
N ALA A 924 -9.16 39.92 -20.50
CA ALA A 924 -8.58 41.22 -20.84
C ALA A 924 -9.60 42.36 -20.72
N ASN A 925 -10.77 42.16 -21.33
CA ASN A 925 -11.88 43.13 -21.39
C ASN A 925 -13.15 42.50 -20.80
N PRO A 926 -13.26 42.38 -19.46
CA PRO A 926 -14.43 41.80 -18.81
C PRO A 926 -15.64 42.73 -18.93
N LYS A 927 -16.84 42.18 -19.12
CA LYS A 927 -18.08 42.96 -19.12
C LYS A 927 -18.45 43.32 -17.68
N MET A 928 -18.99 44.52 -17.45
CA MET A 928 -19.37 44.95 -16.11
C MET A 928 -20.43 44.03 -15.44
N PRO A 929 -21.49 43.57 -16.13
CA PRO A 929 -22.43 42.62 -15.54
C PRO A 929 -21.78 41.32 -15.07
N ASP A 930 -20.80 40.79 -15.81
CA ASP A 930 -20.07 39.57 -15.42
C ASP A 930 -19.26 39.79 -14.13
N GLN A 931 -18.62 40.96 -13.99
CA GLN A 931 -17.80 41.31 -12.82
C GLN A 931 -18.67 41.52 -11.58
N LEU A 932 -19.77 42.26 -11.73
CA LEU A 932 -20.73 42.50 -10.64
C LEU A 932 -21.40 41.19 -10.22
N GLY A 933 -21.84 40.37 -11.19
CA GLY A 933 -22.44 39.06 -10.93
C GLY A 933 -21.47 38.12 -10.23
N TYR A 934 -20.18 38.15 -10.58
CA TYR A 934 -19.14 37.40 -9.87
C TYR A 934 -19.00 37.87 -8.41
N ALA A 935 -18.88 39.18 -8.18
CA ALA A 935 -18.74 39.75 -6.83
C ALA A 935 -19.93 39.38 -5.94
N LEU A 936 -21.15 39.52 -6.44
CA LEU A 936 -22.37 39.16 -5.72
C LEU A 936 -22.46 37.66 -5.43
N LYS A 937 -22.11 36.81 -6.40
CA LYS A 937 -22.12 35.34 -6.24
C LYS A 937 -21.12 34.86 -5.19
N GLN A 938 -19.94 35.49 -5.14
CA GLN A 938 -18.88 35.16 -4.17
C GLN A 938 -19.04 35.89 -2.82
N GLY A 939 -20.03 36.78 -2.70
CA GLY A 939 -20.27 37.59 -1.50
C GLY A 939 -19.15 38.60 -1.20
N ILE A 940 -18.43 39.09 -2.22
CA ILE A 940 -17.36 40.08 -2.06
C ILE A 940 -18.01 41.41 -1.64
N PRO A 941 -17.57 42.07 -0.55
CA PRO A 941 -18.24 43.26 -0.03
C PRO A 941 -17.98 44.54 -0.83
N TYR A 942 -16.77 44.69 -1.40
CA TYR A 942 -16.38 45.91 -2.11
C TYR A 942 -15.94 45.64 -3.54
N LEU A 943 -16.31 46.56 -4.44
CA LEU A 943 -15.87 46.60 -5.82
C LEU A 943 -15.11 47.90 -6.07
N VAL A 944 -13.84 47.81 -6.47
CA VAL A 944 -13.05 48.97 -6.92
C VAL A 944 -13.12 49.04 -8.43
N LEU A 945 -13.68 50.11 -8.97
CA LEU A 945 -14.04 50.27 -10.38
C LEU A 945 -13.35 51.48 -11.01
N PHE A 946 -12.86 51.33 -12.24
CA PHE A 946 -12.39 52.45 -13.07
C PHE A 946 -12.63 52.20 -14.57
N GLY A 947 -12.98 53.25 -15.31
CA GLY A 947 -13.00 53.29 -16.76
C GLY A 947 -11.98 54.30 -17.30
N GLU A 948 -12.06 54.62 -18.59
CA GLU A 948 -11.19 55.62 -19.23
C GLU A 948 -11.29 57.00 -18.54
N SER A 949 -12.50 57.43 -18.18
CA SER A 949 -12.75 58.69 -17.47
C SER A 949 -12.09 58.78 -16.09
N GLU A 950 -12.21 57.72 -15.28
CA GLU A 950 -11.62 57.66 -13.95
C GLU A 950 -10.09 57.60 -14.04
N VAL A 951 -9.58 56.87 -15.04
CA VAL A 951 -8.16 56.79 -15.36
C VAL A 951 -7.56 58.15 -15.70
N GLU A 952 -8.22 58.93 -16.57
CA GLU A 952 -7.81 60.28 -16.95
C GLU A 952 -7.85 61.25 -15.76
N ALA A 953 -8.85 61.11 -14.89
CA ALA A 953 -9.01 61.94 -13.69
C ALA A 953 -8.11 61.50 -12.50
N GLY A 954 -7.40 60.37 -12.61
CA GLY A 954 -6.54 59.86 -11.53
C GLY A 954 -7.29 59.33 -10.31
N VAL A 955 -8.53 58.89 -10.49
CA VAL A 955 -9.45 58.43 -9.43
C VAL A 955 -9.88 56.98 -9.67
N VAL A 956 -10.46 56.37 -8.64
CA VAL A 956 -11.18 55.09 -8.71
C VAL A 956 -12.49 55.22 -7.93
N LYS A 957 -13.48 54.37 -8.26
CA LYS A 957 -14.73 54.29 -7.52
C LYS A 957 -14.70 53.08 -6.60
N ILE A 958 -15.04 53.26 -5.33
CA ILE A 958 -15.28 52.16 -4.38
C ILE A 958 -16.80 52.01 -4.25
N LYS A 959 -17.31 50.84 -4.62
CA LYS A 959 -18.73 50.50 -4.48
C LYS A 959 -18.91 49.48 -3.35
N ASP A 960 -19.72 49.83 -2.35
CA ASP A 960 -20.19 48.91 -1.31
C ASP A 960 -21.39 48.14 -1.85
N LEU A 961 -21.25 46.83 -2.01
CA LEU A 961 -22.27 45.97 -2.62
C LEU A 961 -23.44 45.68 -1.68
N ASP A 962 -23.31 45.95 -0.38
CA ASP A 962 -24.38 45.71 0.60
C ASP A 962 -25.26 46.94 0.79
N ALA A 963 -24.59 48.09 0.93
CA ALA A 963 -25.24 49.39 1.02
C ALA A 963 -25.72 49.88 -0.34
N ASN A 964 -25.20 49.29 -1.43
CA ASN A 964 -25.39 49.75 -2.80
C ASN A 964 -25.05 51.24 -2.96
N THR A 965 -23.96 51.66 -2.32
CA THR A 965 -23.43 53.03 -2.38
C THR A 965 -22.09 53.04 -3.11
N GLU A 966 -21.74 54.17 -3.72
CA GLU A 966 -20.44 54.35 -4.36
C GLU A 966 -19.81 55.69 -3.96
N GLU A 967 -18.50 55.68 -3.75
CA GLU A 967 -17.70 56.88 -3.50
C GLU A 967 -16.53 56.94 -4.49
N THR A 968 -16.15 58.14 -4.91
CA THR A 968 -14.97 58.36 -5.78
C THR A 968 -13.81 58.81 -4.93
N VAL A 969 -12.66 58.15 -5.08
CA VAL A 969 -11.44 58.43 -4.31
C VAL A 969 -10.24 58.57 -5.23
N PRO A 970 -9.24 59.41 -4.92
CA PRO A 970 -7.96 59.39 -5.62
C PRO A 970 -7.35 57.99 -5.61
N GLU A 971 -6.77 57.54 -6.74
CA GLU A 971 -6.19 56.18 -6.82
C GLU A 971 -5.09 55.97 -5.76
N GLY A 972 -4.34 57.02 -5.41
CA GLY A 972 -3.33 56.98 -4.36
C GLY A 972 -3.88 56.79 -2.93
N GLU A 973 -5.17 57.06 -2.70
CA GLU A 973 -5.81 56.99 -1.37
C GLU A 973 -6.69 55.73 -1.19
N VAL A 974 -6.89 54.95 -2.26
CA VAL A 974 -7.81 53.79 -2.27
C VAL A 974 -7.49 52.76 -1.18
N ILE A 975 -6.20 52.49 -0.92
CA ILE A 975 -5.76 51.54 0.10
C ILE A 975 -6.16 52.05 1.50
N ALA A 976 -5.79 53.29 1.81
CA ALA A 976 -6.07 53.89 3.11
C ALA A 976 -7.59 53.94 3.37
N ARG A 977 -8.37 54.24 2.33
CA ARG A 977 -9.83 54.24 2.43
C ARG A 977 -10.40 52.84 2.68
N LEU A 978 -9.97 51.83 1.92
CA LEU A 978 -10.41 50.45 2.13
C LEU A 978 -10.04 49.94 3.54
N GLN A 979 -8.86 50.29 4.06
CA GLN A 979 -8.46 49.94 5.43
C GLN A 979 -9.41 50.54 6.50
N GLN A 980 -10.04 51.69 6.24
CA GLN A 980 -11.06 52.25 7.13
C GLN A 980 -12.41 51.55 7.00
N LEU A 981 -12.76 51.08 5.80
CA LEU A 981 -14.06 50.47 5.49
C LEU A 981 -14.15 49.00 5.92
N LEU A 982 -13.10 48.22 5.65
CA LEU A 982 -13.08 46.77 5.85
C LEU A 982 -13.40 46.29 7.28
N PRO A 983 -12.99 46.96 8.37
CA PRO A 983 -13.37 46.57 9.72
C PRO A 983 -14.89 46.47 9.94
N SER A 984 -15.69 47.30 9.24
CA SER A 984 -17.16 47.25 9.33
C SER A 984 -17.78 45.96 8.76
N LYS A 985 -17.01 45.21 7.96
CA LYS A 985 -17.44 43.97 7.28
C LYS A 985 -16.74 42.72 7.83
N ALA A 986 -15.94 42.83 8.88
CA ALA A 986 -15.13 41.73 9.43
C ALA A 986 -15.96 40.51 9.89
N GLY A 987 -17.24 40.71 10.22
CA GLY A 987 -18.17 39.62 10.60
C GLY A 987 -18.68 38.75 9.45
N ARG A 988 -18.45 39.13 8.18
CA ARG A 988 -18.96 38.42 6.98
C ARG A 988 -18.15 37.16 6.61
N ARG A 989 -17.54 36.51 7.59
CA ARG A 989 -16.66 35.35 7.36
C ARG A 989 -17.39 34.10 6.87
N ILE A 990 -18.72 34.01 7.04
CA ILE A 990 -19.45 32.76 6.73
C ILE A 990 -20.77 33.00 5.99
N VAL A 991 -21.68 33.87 6.45
CA VAL A 991 -23.01 34.03 5.83
C VAL A 991 -23.11 35.35 5.06
N TYR A 992 -23.50 35.27 3.77
CA TYR A 992 -23.81 36.42 2.91
C TYR A 992 -25.30 36.45 2.58
N GLN A 993 -25.91 37.63 2.46
CA GLN A 993 -27.30 37.81 2.02
C GLN A 993 -27.32 38.22 0.55
N GLN A 994 -28.02 37.47 -0.29
CA GLN A 994 -28.30 37.90 -1.65
C GLN A 994 -29.61 38.69 -1.60
N LYS A 995 -29.55 40.03 -1.56
CA LYS A 995 -30.78 40.81 -1.79
C LYS A 995 -31.25 40.49 -3.21
N GLU A 996 -32.41 39.85 -3.33
CA GLU A 996 -33.10 39.74 -4.61
C GLU A 996 -33.30 41.15 -5.17
N ASP A 997 -32.97 41.32 -6.45
CA ASP A 997 -33.29 42.54 -7.19
C ASP A 997 -34.80 42.77 -7.06
N GLY A 998 -35.16 43.76 -6.23
CA GLY A 998 -36.45 44.40 -6.30
C GLY A 998 -36.57 45.04 -7.67
N ALA A 999 -37.17 44.30 -8.61
CA ALA A 999 -37.92 44.92 -9.67
C ALA A 999 -38.95 45.85 -9.02
N SER A 1000 -38.95 47.13 -9.42
CA SER A 1000 -39.80 48.25 -8.98
C SER A 1000 -39.25 49.14 -7.85
N ALA A 1001 -38.51 50.18 -8.22
CA ALA A 1001 -38.84 51.58 -7.90
C ALA A 1001 -38.28 52.52 -8.98
#